data_AF-A0A8H7BD52-F1
#
_entry.id   AF-A0A8H7BD52-F1
#
_cell.length_a   1.000
_cell.length_b   1.000
_cell.length_c   1.000
_cell.angle_alpha   90.00
_cell.angle_beta   90.00
_cell.angle_gamma   90.00
#
_symmetry.space_group_name_H-M   'P 1'
#
loop_
_entity.id
_entity.type
_entity.pdbx_description
1 polymer ?
#
loop_
_entity_poly.entity_id
_entity_poly.type
_entity_poly.pdbx_seq_one_letter_code
_entity_poly.pdbx_strand_id
1 'polypeptide(L)'
;MTNMLFRRSSCAFQTSLSALRSNRTRPGHVRQLATAASSADASNLPLAGIKVLDMTRVLAGPYCTQILGDLGADVIKIEHPTRGDDTRAWGPPYAKYTDEQQGPGESAYYLGVNRNKRSIGLSFQHPAGVDILHRLVKECDVLVENYLPGSLAKYAMDYDTVSKINPGIIYASITGYGQTGPYRNRAGYDVMVEAEMGLMHITGARDGPPVKVGVAVTDLTTGLYTSNSIIAALFRRLRNPSSKGQHIDVALSDCQVATLANIASSCLISGKRDTGRWGTSHPSIVPYKAFKTSDGDILLGGGNDRLYGVLCNKLGKPEWIIDDRFKTNALRVQHRDELEELIERETRKKSTQELLDLLEGSGMPYAAINDVQDTMNHEHVLARDMVKQVDHPACGSIKLVNTPVKWSDSTPGIRLPPPTLGQHTDEILVETLAPHGFGAPQSTDTWPASPKTKSTQPNMEPPSRPSSSLFDVFLRLRPSNSASARFLNVEESESSHATHITIQPPTQDKRKRAVERFAFTQVFEEDARQMDLFKGTGVIPMIEGVMGTPGHHGRDGLLATLGCTGSGKSHTILGTKSQRGLVQMTLDTIFQACDEQLVQSFYGAPAFSSLAAADVSEAQMFTATAYIDSMYGDEQSGRYSRAQTPMADCSIFSTGSTYKSNKMPRPSTLPSSPSVADIQIPTDPDAEYAIVMSMYEVYNDRIFDLLSGNTAKNKQPNVKRRALLFKNTEKSPDRKVVAGLTKIICGSFEEAMMVLETGLMERKVTGTGSNAVSSRSHGFFHIEIKKRAAEPKGPWSSSNLTIVDLAGSERARNAKTAGETLAEAGKINESLMYLGQCMQMQSDNQGGSKNIVPFRQCKLTELLFSNSFPASARQAQSHRQPQKSIMVVTADPKGDYNATSQILRYSALAREVTVPRMPSTSETIFSGAPHKRPGTASSGRATPSGRTTPSVVMEELEYANAEIARLTAEMEIFALRLSEETARRKAAESSWAAVEDHMVDLEQEIRDECYLEMEAAVDQERRRWQAALDNEQDNQQAHIDAKVDVVIRATKAQMKQDIKVYEDPDPELRDRVDELERENEMLRAKLEAKERETQQRSASPVKKMRILKSKKWEDPERAMGGLSIDDE
;
A
#
# COMPACT_ATOMS: atom_id res chain seq x y z
N MET A 1 -55.94 12.72 -12.84
CA MET A 1 -56.38 12.79 -14.25
C MET A 1 -55.29 13.47 -15.07
N THR A 2 -55.29 13.22 -16.37
CA THR A 2 -54.80 14.05 -17.48
C THR A 2 -53.89 15.25 -17.16
N ASN A 3 -52.59 15.06 -17.42
CA ASN A 3 -51.73 15.83 -18.35
C ASN A 3 -51.75 17.39 -18.41
N MET A 4 -50.58 17.94 -18.77
CA MET A 4 -50.29 19.26 -19.37
C MET A 4 -50.04 20.54 -18.52
N LEU A 5 -48.78 20.99 -18.61
CA LEU A 5 -48.31 22.32 -19.09
C LEU A 5 -48.40 23.60 -18.22
N PHE A 6 -47.19 24.01 -17.79
CA PHE A 6 -46.52 25.30 -18.12
C PHE A 6 -46.56 26.55 -17.19
N ARG A 7 -45.33 27.08 -17.05
CA ARG A 7 -44.88 28.49 -16.94
C ARG A 7 -45.17 29.32 -15.67
N ARG A 8 -44.06 29.61 -14.99
CA ARG A 8 -43.50 30.96 -14.72
C ARG A 8 -44.50 32.13 -14.61
N SER A 9 -44.46 32.83 -13.47
CA SER A 9 -43.93 34.20 -13.41
C SER A 9 -43.59 34.61 -11.96
N SER A 10 -42.75 35.63 -11.81
CA SER A 10 -42.26 36.18 -10.53
C SER A 10 -43.17 37.29 -9.99
N CYS A 11 -43.15 37.59 -8.67
CA CYS A 11 -42.65 38.85 -8.08
C CYS A 11 -43.04 39.01 -6.57
N ALA A 12 -42.41 40.00 -5.91
CA ALA A 12 -42.52 40.50 -4.52
C ALA A 12 -43.94 40.53 -3.87
N PHE A 13 -44.10 40.50 -2.54
CA PHE A 13 -43.84 41.57 -1.54
C PHE A 13 -43.64 40.94 -0.13
N GLN A 14 -42.79 41.36 0.83
CA GLN A 14 -42.37 42.65 1.44
C GLN A 14 -43.10 42.94 2.80
N THR A 15 -42.35 43.44 3.81
CA THR A 15 -42.80 44.20 5.03
C THR A 15 -43.62 43.48 6.13
N SER A 16 -43.55 43.83 7.44
CA SER A 16 -42.61 44.67 8.22
C SER A 16 -42.79 44.53 9.76
N LEU A 17 -41.92 45.22 10.53
CA LEU A 17 -42.05 45.71 11.94
C LEU A 17 -42.13 44.64 13.07
N SER A 18 -41.72 44.83 14.34
CA SER A 18 -40.80 45.68 15.16
C SER A 18 -41.30 45.58 16.64
N ALA A 19 -40.71 46.07 17.75
CA ALA A 19 -39.60 47.00 18.02
C ALA A 19 -39.13 46.92 19.51
N LEU A 20 -38.13 47.74 19.89
CA LEU A 20 -37.79 48.24 21.27
C LEU A 20 -37.06 47.24 22.22
N ARG A 21 -36.16 47.63 23.17
CA ARG A 21 -35.70 48.98 23.62
C ARG A 21 -34.33 49.01 24.36
N SER A 22 -33.39 49.87 23.92
CA SER A 22 -32.39 50.66 24.73
C SER A 22 -31.35 49.92 25.64
N ASN A 23 -30.23 50.50 26.13
CA ASN A 23 -29.70 51.89 26.10
C ASN A 23 -28.15 51.97 26.36
N ARG A 24 -27.43 52.89 25.66
CA ARG A 24 -26.15 53.60 25.99
C ARG A 24 -25.00 52.84 26.73
N THR A 25 -23.73 52.92 26.26
CA THR A 25 -22.83 54.10 26.46
C THR A 25 -21.64 54.19 25.46
N ARG A 26 -20.73 55.18 25.65
CA ARG A 26 -19.82 55.82 24.66
C ARG A 26 -18.44 55.13 24.43
N PRO A 27 -17.62 55.57 23.44
CA PRO A 27 -16.64 54.72 22.74
C PRO A 27 -15.16 54.94 23.09
N GLY A 28 -14.30 54.05 22.56
CA GLY A 28 -12.86 54.28 22.33
C GLY A 28 -12.44 53.74 20.95
N HIS A 29 -11.46 54.37 20.29
CA HIS A 29 -10.99 53.96 18.97
C HIS A 29 -9.99 52.79 19.04
N VAL A 30 -10.25 51.73 18.27
CA VAL A 30 -9.22 50.78 17.80
C VAL A 30 -9.49 50.51 16.31
N ARG A 31 -8.43 50.38 15.50
CA ARG A 31 -8.54 50.04 14.07
C ARG A 31 -9.16 48.65 13.90
N GLN A 32 -10.18 48.51 13.05
CA GLN A 32 -10.63 47.19 12.61
C GLN A 32 -9.58 46.62 11.64
N LEU A 33 -8.88 45.57 12.07
CA LEU A 33 -8.34 44.58 11.14
C LEU A 33 -9.52 43.85 10.48
N ALA A 34 -9.39 43.55 9.18
CA ALA A 34 -10.46 42.89 8.43
C ALA A 34 -10.73 41.50 9.01
N THR A 35 -12.00 41.28 9.35
CA THR A 35 -12.59 40.06 9.93
C THR A 35 -12.03 38.77 9.36
N ALA A 36 -11.63 37.86 10.25
CA ALA A 36 -11.23 36.50 9.89
C ALA A 36 -12.33 35.78 9.09
N ALA A 37 -11.96 35.24 7.92
CA ALA A 37 -12.69 34.15 7.30
C ALA A 37 -12.50 32.86 8.11
N SER A 38 -13.47 31.97 8.02
CA SER A 38 -13.63 30.71 8.78
C SER A 38 -12.33 29.97 9.15
N SER A 39 -11.94 30.08 10.43
CA SER A 39 -10.94 29.19 11.05
C SER A 39 -11.38 27.71 11.09
N ALA A 40 -12.65 27.43 10.80
CA ALA A 40 -13.20 26.08 10.65
C ALA A 40 -12.72 25.35 9.38
N ASP A 41 -12.55 26.04 8.25
CA ASP A 41 -12.16 25.41 6.97
C ASP A 41 -10.69 25.01 6.94
N ALA A 42 -9.81 25.80 7.58
CA ALA A 42 -8.36 25.59 7.56
C ALA A 42 -7.92 24.25 8.16
N SER A 43 -8.77 23.63 9.00
CA SER A 43 -8.53 22.32 9.62
C SER A 43 -8.77 21.13 8.70
N ASN A 44 -9.42 21.33 7.54
CA ASN A 44 -9.83 20.26 6.61
C ASN A 44 -9.01 20.23 5.30
N LEU A 45 -7.81 20.85 5.28
CA LEU A 45 -6.92 20.87 4.12
C LEU A 45 -5.85 19.77 4.19
N PRO A 46 -5.48 19.10 3.07
CA PRO A 46 -4.62 17.91 3.08
C PRO A 46 -3.25 18.04 3.77
N LEU A 47 -2.66 19.23 3.79
CA LEU A 47 -1.38 19.53 4.47
C LEU A 47 -1.54 20.57 5.60
N ALA A 48 -2.74 20.72 6.15
CA ALA A 48 -2.97 21.58 7.31
C ALA A 48 -2.03 21.20 8.48
N GLY A 49 -1.39 22.21 9.07
CA GLY A 49 -0.44 22.02 10.17
C GLY A 49 0.98 21.59 9.76
N ILE A 50 1.26 21.39 8.47
CA ILE A 50 2.64 21.17 7.98
C ILE A 50 3.35 22.51 7.81
N LYS A 51 4.51 22.69 8.44
CA LYS A 51 5.39 23.88 8.26
C LYS A 51 6.50 23.60 7.24
N VAL A 52 6.67 24.47 6.25
CA VAL A 52 7.66 24.37 5.16
C VAL A 52 8.59 25.58 5.16
N LEU A 53 9.90 25.34 5.25
CA LEU A 53 10.95 26.35 5.09
C LEU A 53 11.37 26.42 3.61
N ASP A 54 10.87 27.41 2.89
CA ASP A 54 11.19 27.66 1.48
C ASP A 54 12.42 28.58 1.38
N MET A 55 13.60 27.98 1.16
CA MET A 55 14.85 28.72 0.87
C MET A 55 15.11 28.87 -0.64
N THR A 56 14.12 28.56 -1.48
CA THR A 56 14.28 28.45 -2.93
C THR A 56 14.10 29.78 -3.66
N ARG A 57 14.63 29.84 -4.89
CA ARG A 57 14.51 30.97 -5.84
C ARG A 57 14.11 30.48 -7.24
N VAL A 58 13.78 31.40 -8.14
CA VAL A 58 13.48 31.11 -9.55
C VAL A 58 12.15 30.34 -9.73
N LEU A 59 12.14 29.07 -10.19
CA LEU A 59 10.90 28.41 -10.62
C LEU A 59 10.64 27.03 -10.02
N ALA A 60 11.47 26.00 -10.26
CA ALA A 60 11.16 24.63 -9.78
C ALA A 60 10.88 24.55 -8.27
N GLY A 61 11.73 25.19 -7.46
CA GLY A 61 11.57 25.27 -6.02
C GLY A 61 10.34 26.06 -5.59
N PRO A 62 10.17 27.33 -6.04
CA PRO A 62 9.00 28.12 -5.69
C PRO A 62 7.68 27.48 -6.12
N TYR A 63 7.65 26.78 -7.26
CA TYR A 63 6.49 26.03 -7.74
C TYR A 63 6.17 24.81 -6.87
N CYS A 64 7.19 24.03 -6.50
CA CYS A 64 7.05 22.93 -5.53
C CYS A 64 6.45 23.40 -4.20
N THR A 65 6.99 24.47 -3.61
CA THR A 65 6.50 24.98 -2.32
C THR A 65 5.15 25.69 -2.43
N GLN A 66 4.82 26.29 -3.58
CA GLN A 66 3.46 26.79 -3.87
C GLN A 66 2.43 25.64 -3.88
N ILE A 67 2.74 24.48 -4.47
CA ILE A 67 1.84 23.32 -4.45
C ILE A 67 1.56 22.86 -3.01
N LEU A 68 2.58 22.84 -2.15
CA LEU A 68 2.41 22.50 -0.73
C LEU A 68 1.53 23.54 0.01
N GLY A 69 1.71 24.84 -0.28
CA GLY A 69 0.89 25.92 0.29
C GLY A 69 -0.56 25.92 -0.19
N ASP A 70 -0.82 25.60 -1.47
CA ASP A 70 -2.15 25.40 -2.03
C ASP A 70 -2.89 24.22 -1.37
N LEU A 71 -2.16 23.17 -0.99
CA LEU A 71 -2.67 22.01 -0.25
C LEU A 71 -2.85 22.25 1.26
N GLY A 72 -2.51 23.45 1.77
CA GLY A 72 -2.80 23.87 3.15
C GLY A 72 -1.60 24.04 4.09
N ALA A 73 -0.37 23.81 3.63
CA ALA A 73 0.82 24.02 4.44
C ALA A 73 1.03 25.52 4.80
N ASP A 74 1.75 25.79 5.89
CA ASP A 74 2.35 27.10 6.18
C ASP A 74 3.74 27.14 5.54
N VAL A 75 3.97 28.06 4.61
CA VAL A 75 5.18 28.11 3.80
C VAL A 75 5.94 29.40 4.08
N ILE A 76 7.00 29.31 4.87
CA ILE A 76 7.87 30.43 5.25
C ILE A 76 8.97 30.57 4.19
N LYS A 77 8.89 31.61 3.37
CA LYS A 77 9.87 31.91 2.31
C LYS A 77 10.98 32.82 2.82
N ILE A 78 12.20 32.31 2.78
CA ILE A 78 13.43 33.01 3.15
C ILE A 78 13.93 33.81 1.95
N GLU A 79 13.92 35.14 2.06
CA GLU A 79 14.30 36.05 0.98
C GLU A 79 15.47 36.99 1.37
N HIS A 80 16.24 37.43 0.38
CA HIS A 80 17.32 38.40 0.61
C HIS A 80 16.72 39.76 1.02
N PRO A 81 17.07 40.36 2.19
CA PRO A 81 16.33 41.49 2.78
C PRO A 81 16.06 42.69 1.87
N THR A 82 16.95 42.96 0.90
CA THR A 82 16.87 44.08 -0.04
C THR A 82 16.67 43.70 -1.51
N ARG A 83 16.61 42.39 -1.83
CA ARG A 83 16.55 41.92 -3.23
C ARG A 83 15.42 40.93 -3.51
N GLY A 84 14.93 40.23 -2.49
CA GLY A 84 13.94 39.17 -2.65
C GLY A 84 14.47 37.91 -3.33
N ASP A 85 13.52 37.12 -3.82
CA ASP A 85 13.72 36.16 -4.91
C ASP A 85 14.11 36.89 -6.21
N ASP A 86 15.02 36.31 -7.01
CA ASP A 86 15.48 36.88 -8.27
C ASP A 86 14.31 37.17 -9.23
N THR A 87 13.22 36.40 -9.15
CA THR A 87 12.00 36.58 -9.97
C THR A 87 11.25 37.88 -9.71
N ARG A 88 11.42 38.56 -8.56
CA ARG A 88 10.78 39.87 -8.32
C ARG A 88 11.24 40.92 -9.35
N ALA A 89 12.48 40.81 -9.81
CA ALA A 89 13.04 41.67 -10.84
C ALA A 89 12.70 41.23 -12.28
N TRP A 90 12.17 40.01 -12.48
CA TRP A 90 11.95 39.42 -13.81
C TRP A 90 10.63 39.89 -14.41
N GLY A 91 10.64 41.07 -15.04
CA GLY A 91 9.55 41.58 -15.88
C GLY A 91 10.10 42.44 -17.03
N PRO A 92 9.24 43.04 -17.88
CA PRO A 92 7.77 43.07 -17.77
C PRO A 92 7.09 41.72 -18.05
N PRO A 93 5.80 41.56 -17.70
CA PRO A 93 4.92 42.54 -17.06
C PRO A 93 5.03 42.57 -15.52
N TYR A 94 4.62 43.69 -14.94
CA TYR A 94 4.53 43.91 -13.49
C TYR A 94 3.10 44.31 -13.11
N ALA A 95 2.61 43.82 -11.98
CA ALA A 95 1.38 44.29 -11.36
C ALA A 95 1.68 45.58 -10.57
N LYS A 96 1.21 46.72 -11.09
CA LYS A 96 1.47 48.04 -10.51
C LYS A 96 0.99 48.13 -9.05
N TYR A 97 1.67 48.94 -8.26
CA TYR A 97 1.21 49.28 -6.91
C TYR A 97 0.00 50.23 -6.95
N THR A 98 -0.89 50.16 -5.95
CA THR A 98 -2.08 51.04 -5.85
C THR A 98 -1.80 52.38 -5.20
N ASP A 99 -0.89 52.39 -4.23
CA ASP A 99 -0.56 53.54 -3.40
C ASP A 99 0.74 54.21 -3.91
N GLU A 100 1.22 55.26 -3.22
CA GLU A 100 2.38 56.09 -3.60
C GLU A 100 3.76 55.36 -3.59
N GLN A 101 3.77 54.03 -3.58
CA GLN A 101 4.97 53.19 -3.58
C GLN A 101 5.71 53.30 -4.92
N GLN A 102 6.91 53.87 -4.90
CA GLN A 102 7.72 54.05 -6.11
C GLN A 102 8.36 52.72 -6.55
N GLY A 103 7.99 52.25 -7.74
CA GLY A 103 8.58 51.05 -8.37
C GLY A 103 7.80 50.61 -9.62
N PRO A 104 8.25 49.53 -10.29
CA PRO A 104 7.52 48.96 -11.42
C PRO A 104 6.26 48.18 -10.99
N GLY A 105 6.17 47.77 -9.72
CA GLY A 105 5.20 46.81 -9.20
C GLY A 105 5.84 45.44 -8.93
N GLU A 106 5.04 44.47 -8.46
CA GLU A 106 5.50 43.07 -8.33
C GLU A 106 5.54 42.39 -9.71
N SER A 107 6.58 41.60 -9.99
CA SER A 107 6.67 40.84 -11.25
C SER A 107 5.55 39.80 -11.35
N ALA A 108 4.92 39.70 -12.53
CA ALA A 108 3.97 38.62 -12.83
C ALA A 108 4.59 37.21 -12.70
N TYR A 109 5.90 37.08 -12.92
CA TYR A 109 6.65 35.83 -12.70
C TYR A 109 6.68 35.47 -11.21
N TYR A 110 7.05 36.43 -10.35
CA TYR A 110 7.05 36.22 -8.90
C TYR A 110 5.64 35.88 -8.37
N LEU A 111 4.62 36.63 -8.83
CA LEU A 111 3.23 36.43 -8.43
C LEU A 111 2.67 35.06 -8.85
N GLY A 112 3.13 34.49 -9.97
CA GLY A 112 2.66 33.20 -10.48
C GLY A 112 3.04 31.99 -9.61
N VAL A 113 4.13 32.08 -8.82
CA VAL A 113 4.74 30.94 -8.12
C VAL A 113 5.05 31.15 -6.63
N ASN A 114 4.45 32.16 -6.00
CA ASN A 114 4.66 32.45 -4.57
C ASN A 114 3.39 32.72 -3.75
N ARG A 115 2.18 32.38 -4.24
CA ARG A 115 0.95 32.46 -3.42
C ARG A 115 0.98 31.48 -2.24
N ASN A 116 0.13 31.71 -1.23
CA ASN A 116 0.06 30.87 -0.02
C ASN A 116 1.39 30.78 0.79
N LYS A 117 2.28 31.79 0.67
CA LYS A 117 3.56 31.88 1.40
C LYS A 117 3.62 33.10 2.31
N ARG A 118 4.36 32.99 3.42
CA ARG A 118 4.76 34.10 4.31
C ARG A 118 6.23 34.46 4.02
N SER A 119 6.51 35.68 3.57
CA SER A 119 7.88 36.15 3.25
C SER A 119 8.58 36.78 4.46
N ILE A 120 9.83 36.36 4.72
CA ILE A 120 10.74 36.97 5.70
C ILE A 120 12.06 37.39 5.02
N GLY A 121 12.46 38.64 5.25
CA GLY A 121 13.72 39.20 4.74
C GLY A 121 14.89 38.86 5.66
N LEU A 122 15.71 37.85 5.31
CA LEU A 122 16.74 37.30 6.20
C LEU A 122 18.08 37.08 5.48
N SER A 123 19.18 37.62 6.02
CA SER A 123 20.54 37.37 5.51
C SER A 123 21.29 36.36 6.37
N PHE A 124 21.33 35.11 5.92
CA PHE A 124 22.14 34.05 6.51
C PHE A 124 23.65 34.16 6.23
N GLN A 125 24.10 35.27 5.61
CA GLN A 125 25.53 35.66 5.65
C GLN A 125 25.93 36.20 7.03
N HIS A 126 24.96 36.68 7.82
CA HIS A 126 25.20 37.13 9.19
C HIS A 126 24.92 35.99 10.19
N PRO A 127 25.74 35.76 11.24
CA PRO A 127 25.55 34.66 12.18
C PRO A 127 24.17 34.63 12.85
N ALA A 128 23.58 35.79 13.17
CA ALA A 128 22.23 35.86 13.71
C ALA A 128 21.14 35.38 12.72
N GLY A 129 21.38 35.52 11.41
CA GLY A 129 20.49 34.96 10.39
C GLY A 129 20.54 33.44 10.34
N VAL A 130 21.71 32.85 10.60
CA VAL A 130 21.86 31.39 10.74
C VAL A 130 21.17 30.90 12.03
N ASP A 131 21.29 31.61 13.16
CA ASP A 131 20.59 31.26 14.40
C ASP A 131 19.05 31.30 14.23
N ILE A 132 18.51 32.30 13.52
CA ILE A 132 17.09 32.37 13.18
C ILE A 132 16.67 31.18 12.30
N LEU A 133 17.44 30.82 11.26
CA LEU A 133 17.18 29.61 10.48
C LEU A 133 17.25 28.33 11.33
N HIS A 134 18.20 28.23 12.25
CA HIS A 134 18.36 27.09 13.17
C HIS A 134 17.21 26.99 14.21
N ARG A 135 16.49 28.08 14.47
CA ARG A 135 15.23 28.05 15.23
C ARG A 135 14.08 27.58 14.34
N LEU A 136 13.87 28.21 13.18
CA LEU A 136 12.83 27.83 12.21
C LEU A 136 12.91 26.34 11.82
N VAL A 137 14.12 25.82 11.60
CA VAL A 137 14.38 24.39 11.31
C VAL A 137 13.83 23.43 12.37
N LYS A 138 13.75 23.83 13.65
CA LYS A 138 13.22 22.98 14.74
C LYS A 138 11.70 22.85 14.69
N GLU A 139 11.02 23.84 14.12
CA GLU A 139 9.56 23.86 13.96
C GLU A 139 9.11 23.42 12.56
N CYS A 140 9.95 23.55 11.55
CA CYS A 140 9.61 23.17 10.18
C CYS A 140 9.70 21.65 9.97
N ASP A 141 8.78 21.13 9.18
CA ASP A 141 8.67 19.73 8.82
C ASP A 141 9.43 19.39 7.53
N VAL A 142 9.51 20.39 6.65
CA VAL A 142 10.16 20.34 5.34
C VAL A 142 11.07 21.56 5.19
N LEU A 143 12.25 21.36 4.60
CA LEU A 143 13.11 22.42 4.07
C LEU A 143 13.28 22.16 2.57
N VAL A 144 13.03 23.16 1.73
CA VAL A 144 13.29 23.08 0.28
C VAL A 144 14.32 24.14 -0.11
N GLU A 145 15.33 23.74 -0.87
CA GLU A 145 16.42 24.62 -1.33
C GLU A 145 16.87 24.29 -2.77
N ASN A 146 17.46 25.27 -3.46
CA ASN A 146 17.99 25.09 -4.81
C ASN A 146 19.30 25.88 -5.05
N TYR A 147 20.27 25.72 -4.15
CA TYR A 147 21.63 26.22 -4.33
C TYR A 147 22.51 25.16 -5.00
N LEU A 148 23.68 25.56 -5.51
CA LEU A 148 24.64 24.59 -6.06
C LEU A 148 25.12 23.63 -4.95
N PRO A 149 25.30 22.33 -5.23
CA PRO A 149 25.77 21.32 -4.28
C PRO A 149 26.87 21.80 -3.32
N GLY A 150 26.67 21.56 -2.02
CA GLY A 150 27.57 21.99 -0.93
C GLY A 150 27.52 23.48 -0.55
N SER A 151 26.84 24.36 -1.29
CA SER A 151 26.86 25.82 -1.06
C SER A 151 26.35 26.26 0.32
N LEU A 152 25.48 25.48 0.95
CA LEU A 152 24.90 25.78 2.27
C LEU A 152 25.73 25.26 3.46
N ALA A 153 26.73 24.39 3.22
CA ALA A 153 27.55 23.82 4.29
C ALA A 153 28.38 24.89 5.04
N LYS A 154 28.91 25.88 4.31
CA LYS A 154 29.58 27.06 4.88
C LYS A 154 28.68 27.97 5.74
N TYR A 155 27.36 27.76 5.71
CA TYR A 155 26.38 28.46 6.53
C TYR A 155 25.72 27.54 7.58
N ALA A 156 26.23 26.32 7.79
CA ALA A 156 25.64 25.32 8.69
C ALA A 156 24.17 24.99 8.34
N MET A 157 23.83 25.02 7.05
CA MET A 157 22.46 24.81 6.52
C MET A 157 22.37 23.65 5.51
N ASP A 158 23.42 22.83 5.39
CA ASP A 158 23.43 21.56 4.67
C ASP A 158 22.59 20.47 5.38
N TYR A 159 22.26 19.39 4.67
CA TYR A 159 21.45 18.29 5.24
C TYR A 159 22.09 17.64 6.48
N ASP A 160 23.40 17.38 6.47
CA ASP A 160 24.07 16.75 7.61
C ASP A 160 24.04 17.62 8.86
N THR A 161 24.03 18.94 8.73
CA THR A 161 23.86 19.87 9.85
C THR A 161 22.39 20.01 10.25
N VAL A 162 21.49 20.28 9.30
CA VAL A 162 20.06 20.52 9.56
C VAL A 162 19.39 19.27 10.16
N SER A 163 19.75 18.06 9.72
CA SER A 163 19.25 16.79 10.29
C SER A 163 19.77 16.46 11.70
N LYS A 164 20.79 17.16 12.20
CA LYS A 164 21.20 17.11 13.62
C LYS A 164 20.35 18.04 14.48
N ILE A 165 19.93 19.18 13.93
CA ILE A 165 19.09 20.19 14.59
C ILE A 165 17.63 19.70 14.69
N ASN A 166 17.10 19.20 13.57
CA ASN A 166 15.79 18.55 13.50
C ASN A 166 15.95 17.20 12.78
N PRO A 167 16.09 16.08 13.50
CA PRO A 167 16.13 14.76 12.90
C PRO A 167 14.91 14.44 12.03
N GLY A 168 13.74 15.01 12.32
CA GLY A 168 12.48 14.79 11.61
C GLY A 168 12.34 15.51 10.26
N ILE A 169 13.27 16.40 9.91
CA ILE A 169 13.21 17.27 8.72
C ILE A 169 13.24 16.48 7.40
N ILE A 170 12.30 16.77 6.49
CA ILE A 170 12.41 16.37 5.08
C ILE A 170 13.15 17.49 4.35
N TYR A 171 14.37 17.21 3.90
CA TYR A 171 15.21 18.19 3.21
C TYR A 171 15.17 17.88 1.72
N ALA A 172 14.73 18.82 0.89
CA ALA A 172 14.65 18.66 -0.56
C ALA A 172 15.60 19.62 -1.27
N SER A 173 16.59 19.08 -1.96
CA SER A 173 17.48 19.81 -2.86
C SER A 173 16.97 19.70 -4.29
N ILE A 174 16.84 20.83 -4.98
CA ILE A 174 16.55 20.86 -6.42
C ILE A 174 17.75 21.47 -7.14
N THR A 175 18.38 20.72 -8.06
CA THR A 175 19.60 21.17 -8.75
C THR A 175 19.59 20.78 -10.23
N GLY A 176 20.44 21.39 -11.06
CA GLY A 176 20.48 21.09 -12.49
C GLY A 176 20.86 19.63 -12.82
N TYR A 177 21.79 19.07 -12.05
CA TYR A 177 22.47 17.80 -12.33
C TYR A 177 22.66 16.90 -11.11
N GLY A 178 21.86 17.09 -10.06
CA GLY A 178 21.93 16.34 -8.80
C GLY A 178 23.09 16.75 -7.89
N GLN A 179 23.09 16.22 -6.66
CA GLN A 179 24.21 16.31 -5.72
C GLN A 179 25.33 15.29 -6.06
N THR A 180 25.10 14.40 -7.03
CA THR A 180 26.02 13.30 -7.40
C THR A 180 26.36 13.29 -8.91
N GLY A 181 27.15 12.33 -9.38
CA GLY A 181 27.57 12.26 -10.78
C GLY A 181 28.62 13.32 -11.18
N PRO A 182 29.04 13.33 -12.47
CA PRO A 182 30.14 14.16 -12.96
C PRO A 182 29.77 15.65 -13.09
N TYR A 183 28.49 15.99 -13.20
CA TYR A 183 28.01 17.34 -13.53
C TYR A 183 27.43 18.11 -12.33
N ARG A 184 27.38 17.55 -11.11
CA ARG A 184 26.87 18.21 -9.89
C ARG A 184 27.39 19.64 -9.65
N ASN A 185 28.62 19.94 -10.07
CA ASN A 185 29.24 21.25 -9.89
C ASN A 185 28.83 22.28 -10.97
N ARG A 186 28.09 21.89 -12.01
CA ARG A 186 27.60 22.79 -13.07
C ARG A 186 26.34 23.52 -12.60
N ALA A 187 26.24 24.80 -12.94
CA ALA A 187 24.94 25.47 -12.93
C ALA A 187 24.07 24.93 -14.08
N GLY A 188 22.81 24.61 -13.78
CA GLY A 188 21.81 24.22 -14.76
C GLY A 188 20.51 24.99 -14.50
N TYR A 189 20.06 25.72 -15.52
CA TYR A 189 18.68 26.19 -15.63
C TYR A 189 17.96 25.32 -16.65
N ASP A 190 16.63 25.27 -16.56
CA ASP A 190 15.69 24.63 -17.50
C ASP A 190 16.21 24.52 -18.95
N VAL A 191 16.42 25.65 -19.65
CA VAL A 191 16.82 25.67 -21.08
C VAL A 191 18.17 24.97 -21.38
N MET A 192 19.12 24.96 -20.44
CA MET A 192 20.40 24.24 -20.64
C MET A 192 20.21 22.73 -20.49
N VAL A 193 19.36 22.32 -19.56
CA VAL A 193 18.96 20.91 -19.41
C VAL A 193 18.09 20.49 -20.60
N GLU A 194 17.26 21.38 -21.14
CA GLU A 194 16.44 21.15 -22.33
C GLU A 194 17.30 20.84 -23.56
N ALA A 195 18.42 21.54 -23.70
CA ALA A 195 19.42 21.31 -24.74
C ALA A 195 20.24 20.03 -24.54
N GLU A 196 20.77 19.77 -23.33
CA GLU A 196 21.60 18.59 -23.06
C GLU A 196 20.79 17.28 -23.03
N MET A 197 19.59 17.28 -22.44
CA MET A 197 18.77 16.08 -22.20
C MET A 197 17.63 15.92 -23.22
N GLY A 198 17.90 16.26 -24.48
CA GLY A 198 17.13 15.82 -25.66
C GLY A 198 15.78 16.51 -25.96
N LEU A 199 15.13 17.17 -25.01
CA LEU A 199 13.78 17.74 -25.21
C LEU A 199 13.76 18.84 -26.29
N MET A 200 14.80 19.67 -26.36
CA MET A 200 14.95 20.67 -27.41
C MET A 200 15.20 20.03 -28.80
N HIS A 201 15.80 18.82 -28.86
CA HIS A 201 16.06 18.14 -30.12
C HIS A 201 14.77 17.72 -30.82
N ILE A 202 13.78 17.24 -30.06
CA ILE A 202 12.50 16.73 -30.57
C ILE A 202 11.42 17.81 -30.71
N THR A 203 11.62 18.99 -30.11
CA THR A 203 10.66 20.11 -30.12
C THR A 203 10.88 21.03 -31.32
N GLY A 204 9.82 21.31 -32.08
CA GLY A 204 9.82 22.22 -33.24
C GLY A 204 9.31 21.60 -34.53
N ALA A 205 9.40 22.35 -35.64
CA ALA A 205 9.04 21.87 -36.97
C ALA A 205 10.03 20.82 -37.50
N ARG A 206 9.54 19.89 -38.34
CA ARG A 206 10.28 18.72 -38.87
C ARG A 206 11.72 19.07 -39.31
N ASP A 207 11.82 19.95 -40.29
CA ASP A 207 13.10 20.37 -40.91
C ASP A 207 13.58 21.74 -40.40
N GLY A 208 12.88 22.31 -39.41
CA GLY A 208 13.31 23.52 -38.71
C GLY A 208 14.49 23.25 -37.77
N PRO A 209 15.14 24.30 -37.23
CA PRO A 209 16.10 24.15 -36.14
C PRO A 209 15.42 23.59 -34.88
N PRO A 210 16.20 22.98 -33.95
CA PRO A 210 15.76 22.73 -32.58
C PRO A 210 15.23 24.02 -31.95
N VAL A 211 14.09 23.97 -31.27
CA VAL A 211 13.56 25.12 -30.52
C VAL A 211 13.17 24.68 -29.11
N LYS A 212 13.27 25.61 -28.16
CA LYS A 212 12.85 25.37 -26.79
C LYS A 212 11.32 25.31 -26.64
N VAL A 213 10.83 24.64 -25.61
CA VAL A 213 9.43 24.72 -25.19
C VAL A 213 9.08 26.15 -24.74
N GLY A 214 7.85 26.58 -25.03
CA GLY A 214 7.38 27.96 -24.77
C GLY A 214 7.29 28.33 -23.28
N VAL A 215 7.28 27.34 -22.40
CA VAL A 215 7.33 27.45 -20.93
C VAL A 215 8.48 26.58 -20.41
N ALA A 216 9.03 26.96 -19.25
CA ALA A 216 10.09 26.21 -18.56
C ALA A 216 9.54 24.90 -17.96
N VAL A 217 9.29 23.92 -18.83
CA VAL A 217 8.61 22.66 -18.50
C VAL A 217 9.47 21.73 -17.66
N THR A 218 10.80 21.81 -17.77
CA THR A 218 11.72 21.02 -16.94
C THR A 218 11.74 21.57 -15.52
N ASP A 219 11.75 22.89 -15.33
CA ASP A 219 11.54 23.50 -14.00
C ASP A 219 10.19 23.07 -13.39
N LEU A 220 9.08 23.19 -14.13
CA LEU A 220 7.74 22.86 -13.64
C LEU A 220 7.56 21.37 -13.29
N THR A 221 8.06 20.46 -14.14
CA THR A 221 7.98 19.01 -13.88
C THR A 221 8.89 18.60 -12.74
N THR A 222 10.08 19.21 -12.60
CA THR A 222 10.95 19.01 -11.43
C THR A 222 10.27 19.47 -10.14
N GLY A 223 9.54 20.59 -10.19
CA GLY A 223 8.72 21.05 -9.07
C GLY A 223 7.64 20.03 -8.66
N LEU A 224 6.94 19.44 -9.64
CA LEU A 224 5.93 18.39 -9.41
C LEU A 224 6.53 17.08 -8.84
N TYR A 225 7.66 16.61 -9.39
CA TYR A 225 8.37 15.45 -8.84
C TYR A 225 8.85 15.70 -7.41
N THR A 226 9.31 16.92 -7.11
CA THR A 226 9.75 17.29 -5.76
C THR A 226 8.57 17.36 -4.79
N SER A 227 7.45 18.01 -5.15
CA SER A 227 6.28 18.07 -4.28
C SER A 227 5.70 16.67 -4.01
N ASN A 228 5.64 15.80 -5.02
CA ASN A 228 5.19 14.43 -4.87
C ASN A 228 6.14 13.62 -3.96
N SER A 229 7.46 13.81 -4.10
CA SER A 229 8.46 13.17 -3.25
C SER A 229 8.42 13.65 -1.80
N ILE A 230 8.17 14.95 -1.59
CA ILE A 230 7.93 15.52 -0.26
C ILE A 230 6.64 14.97 0.34
N ILE A 231 5.54 14.88 -0.42
CA ILE A 231 4.27 14.31 0.07
C ILE A 231 4.44 12.82 0.38
N ALA A 232 5.16 12.05 -0.43
CA ALA A 232 5.49 10.65 -0.13
C ALA A 232 6.37 10.52 1.13
N ALA A 233 7.32 11.43 1.33
CA ALA A 233 8.15 11.49 2.54
C ALA A 233 7.34 11.91 3.77
N LEU A 234 6.43 12.89 3.65
CA LEU A 234 5.46 13.31 4.66
C LEU A 234 4.50 12.18 5.03
N PHE A 235 4.07 11.38 4.05
CA PHE A 235 3.19 10.23 4.26
C PHE A 235 3.92 9.07 4.93
N ARG A 236 5.18 8.78 4.54
CA ARG A 236 6.09 7.89 5.29
C ARG A 236 6.28 8.40 6.73
N ARG A 237 6.32 9.71 6.91
CA ARG A 237 6.38 10.49 8.17
C ARG A 237 5.02 10.68 8.86
N LEU A 238 3.90 10.19 8.33
CA LEU A 238 2.61 10.19 9.04
C LEU A 238 2.25 8.78 9.48
N ARG A 239 2.54 7.82 8.59
CA ARG A 239 2.39 6.38 8.81
C ARG A 239 3.19 5.86 10.00
N ASN A 240 4.21 6.62 10.36
CA ASN A 240 5.17 6.61 11.45
C ASN A 240 5.37 8.17 11.67
N PRO A 241 5.04 8.92 12.77
CA PRO A 241 5.30 10.43 12.98
C PRO A 241 6.66 11.16 13.45
N SER A 242 7.19 11.02 14.70
CA SER A 242 8.43 11.66 15.31
C SER A 242 9.85 11.59 14.65
N SER A 243 10.57 10.44 14.72
CA SER A 243 11.91 10.03 14.16
C SER A 243 12.29 10.44 12.69
N LYS A 244 13.39 9.90 12.11
CA LYS A 244 14.19 10.60 11.08
C LYS A 244 13.54 10.87 9.72
N GLY A 245 13.59 12.13 9.27
CA GLY A 245 13.36 12.52 7.89
C GLY A 245 14.53 12.13 6.98
N GLN A 246 14.53 12.64 5.75
CA GLN A 246 15.43 12.20 4.69
C GLN A 246 15.84 13.38 3.81
N HIS A 247 17.02 13.26 3.20
CA HIS A 247 17.38 14.06 2.04
C HIS A 247 16.65 13.52 0.80
N ILE A 248 16.11 14.42 0.00
CA ILE A 248 15.55 14.17 -1.32
C ILE A 248 16.41 15.00 -2.28
N ASP A 249 17.23 14.35 -3.09
CA ASP A 249 17.98 14.98 -4.18
C ASP A 249 17.15 14.86 -5.46
N VAL A 250 16.88 15.99 -6.12
CA VAL A 250 16.10 16.04 -7.36
C VAL A 250 16.88 16.83 -8.41
N ALA A 251 17.17 16.16 -9.53
CA ALA A 251 17.86 16.76 -10.67
C ALA A 251 16.88 17.16 -11.78
N LEU A 252 17.00 18.39 -12.30
CA LEU A 252 16.26 18.82 -13.49
C LEU A 252 16.51 17.86 -14.67
N SER A 253 17.75 17.39 -14.82
CA SER A 253 18.15 16.45 -15.88
C SER A 253 17.48 15.09 -15.75
N ASP A 254 17.44 14.48 -14.57
CA ASP A 254 16.75 13.20 -14.35
C ASP A 254 15.24 13.33 -14.61
N CYS A 255 14.62 14.43 -14.13
CA CYS A 255 13.22 14.72 -14.39
C CYS A 255 12.92 14.88 -15.88
N GLN A 256 13.81 15.51 -16.66
CA GLN A 256 13.62 15.66 -18.10
C GLN A 256 13.86 14.36 -18.87
N VAL A 257 14.88 13.57 -18.51
CA VAL A 257 15.13 12.26 -19.13
C VAL A 257 13.92 11.34 -18.93
N ALA A 258 13.28 11.39 -17.74
CA ALA A 258 12.04 10.66 -17.48
C ALA A 258 10.86 11.14 -18.34
N THR A 259 10.71 12.45 -18.59
CA THR A 259 9.59 12.98 -19.39
C THR A 259 9.72 12.76 -20.90
N LEU A 260 10.88 12.33 -21.41
CA LEU A 260 11.01 11.81 -22.79
C LEU A 260 10.23 10.50 -23.03
N ALA A 261 9.83 9.79 -21.96
CA ALA A 261 8.87 8.70 -21.97
C ALA A 261 9.01 7.68 -23.14
N ASN A 262 8.05 7.68 -24.07
CA ASN A 262 8.00 6.75 -25.20
C ASN A 262 9.11 6.98 -26.24
N ILE A 263 9.67 8.20 -26.33
CA ILE A 263 10.77 8.51 -27.24
C ILE A 263 12.07 7.93 -26.68
N ALA A 264 12.35 8.13 -25.39
CA ALA A 264 13.47 7.47 -24.72
C ALA A 264 13.37 5.94 -24.84
N SER A 265 12.19 5.38 -24.58
CA SER A 265 11.92 3.94 -24.74
C SER A 265 12.14 3.45 -26.18
N SER A 266 11.75 4.24 -27.18
CA SER A 266 11.97 3.91 -28.60
C SER A 266 13.46 3.84 -28.95
N CYS A 267 14.27 4.78 -28.46
CA CYS A 267 15.73 4.76 -28.65
C CYS A 267 16.38 3.58 -27.93
N LEU A 268 15.97 3.30 -26.68
CA LEU A 268 16.48 2.18 -25.87
C LEU A 268 16.16 0.80 -26.50
N ILE A 269 14.93 0.59 -26.98
CA ILE A 269 14.49 -0.68 -27.56
C ILE A 269 15.08 -0.89 -28.97
N SER A 270 15.15 0.17 -29.79
CA SER A 270 15.63 0.04 -31.18
C SER A 270 17.14 0.09 -31.35
N GLY A 271 17.88 0.59 -30.34
CA GLY A 271 19.31 0.89 -30.43
C GLY A 271 19.67 2.00 -31.42
N LYS A 272 18.66 2.74 -31.92
CA LYS A 272 18.82 3.78 -32.95
C LYS A 272 18.57 5.17 -32.36
N ARG A 273 19.10 6.20 -33.04
CA ARG A 273 18.70 7.58 -32.80
C ARG A 273 17.24 7.78 -33.21
N ASP A 274 16.56 8.73 -32.58
CA ASP A 274 15.25 9.18 -33.01
C ASP A 274 15.32 9.87 -34.39
N THR A 275 14.16 10.12 -34.99
CA THR A 275 14.06 10.77 -36.31
C THR A 275 13.98 12.29 -36.23
N GLY A 276 14.29 12.90 -35.09
CA GLY A 276 14.10 14.33 -34.84
C GLY A 276 12.63 14.74 -34.71
N ARG A 277 12.43 16.05 -34.90
CA ARG A 277 11.15 16.79 -34.73
C ARG A 277 10.00 16.23 -35.58
N TRP A 278 8.77 16.43 -35.13
CA TRP A 278 7.55 16.08 -35.87
C TRP A 278 6.53 17.24 -35.99
N GLY A 279 6.85 18.43 -35.50
CA GLY A 279 5.90 19.54 -35.42
C GLY A 279 4.75 19.19 -34.48
N THR A 280 3.51 19.37 -34.95
CA THR A 280 2.29 18.96 -34.23
C THR A 280 1.88 17.51 -34.52
N SER A 281 2.63 16.78 -35.34
CA SER A 281 2.23 15.47 -35.87
C SER A 281 2.63 14.31 -34.96
N HIS A 282 1.76 13.33 -34.79
CA HIS A 282 2.12 12.08 -34.12
C HIS A 282 2.92 11.17 -35.08
N PRO A 283 4.07 10.58 -34.68
CA PRO A 283 4.93 9.82 -35.60
C PRO A 283 4.25 8.58 -36.21
N SER A 284 3.45 7.86 -35.42
CA SER A 284 2.90 6.54 -35.80
C SER A 284 1.40 6.51 -36.07
N ILE A 285 0.73 7.68 -36.11
CA ILE A 285 -0.73 7.78 -36.27
C ILE A 285 -1.04 8.89 -37.28
N VAL A 286 -1.91 8.59 -38.25
CA VAL A 286 -2.37 9.54 -39.27
C VAL A 286 -3.88 9.37 -39.49
N PRO A 287 -4.66 10.46 -39.62
CA PRO A 287 -4.29 11.85 -39.38
C PRO A 287 -4.27 12.17 -37.88
N TYR A 288 -3.16 12.70 -37.38
CA TYR A 288 -3.05 13.17 -36.00
C TYR A 288 -2.05 14.33 -35.94
N LYS A 289 -2.53 15.55 -36.20
CA LYS A 289 -1.72 16.79 -36.27
C LYS A 289 -2.61 18.04 -36.19
N ALA A 290 -1.98 19.21 -36.24
CA ALA A 290 -2.65 20.47 -36.56
C ALA A 290 -2.81 20.65 -38.06
N PHE A 291 -3.95 21.18 -38.48
CA PHE A 291 -4.30 21.54 -39.84
C PHE A 291 -4.75 23.00 -39.88
N LYS A 292 -4.37 23.73 -40.95
CA LYS A 292 -4.79 25.12 -41.16
C LYS A 292 -6.28 25.20 -41.48
N THR A 293 -6.93 26.23 -40.96
CA THR A 293 -8.31 26.62 -41.31
C THR A 293 -8.27 27.89 -42.17
N SER A 294 -9.39 28.58 -42.38
CA SER A 294 -9.41 29.89 -43.06
C SER A 294 -8.93 31.06 -42.18
N ASP A 295 -8.95 30.89 -40.85
CA ASP A 295 -8.68 31.94 -39.85
C ASP A 295 -7.66 31.54 -38.76
N GLY A 296 -7.25 30.28 -38.67
CA GLY A 296 -6.36 29.76 -37.62
C GLY A 296 -5.88 28.32 -37.87
N ASP A 297 -5.89 27.50 -36.80
CA ASP A 297 -5.46 26.10 -36.80
C ASP A 297 -6.38 25.23 -35.93
N ILE A 298 -6.63 24.00 -36.41
CA ILE A 298 -7.38 22.96 -35.68
C ILE A 298 -6.55 21.68 -35.56
N LEU A 299 -6.44 21.16 -34.34
CA LEU A 299 -5.89 19.83 -34.07
C LEU A 299 -6.97 18.78 -34.32
N LEU A 300 -6.67 17.74 -35.11
CA LEU A 300 -7.59 16.64 -35.41
C LEU A 300 -6.94 15.29 -35.07
N GLY A 301 -7.60 14.49 -34.23
CA GLY A 301 -7.10 13.21 -33.72
C GLY A 301 -7.80 11.98 -34.31
N GLY A 302 -7.52 11.63 -35.57
CA GLY A 302 -7.99 10.43 -36.26
C GLY A 302 -7.33 9.13 -35.77
N GLY A 303 -7.33 8.90 -34.45
CA GLY A 303 -6.48 7.91 -33.76
C GLY A 303 -6.69 6.43 -34.07
N ASN A 304 -7.67 6.08 -34.90
CA ASN A 304 -7.93 4.73 -35.41
C ASN A 304 -8.83 4.80 -36.65
N ASP A 305 -9.00 3.68 -37.35
CA ASP A 305 -9.73 3.62 -38.62
C ASP A 305 -11.21 4.03 -38.50
N ARG A 306 -11.85 3.78 -37.34
CA ARG A 306 -13.22 4.25 -37.06
C ARG A 306 -13.27 5.78 -36.97
N LEU A 307 -12.34 6.40 -36.24
CA LEU A 307 -12.26 7.86 -36.13
C LEU A 307 -11.89 8.51 -37.47
N TYR A 308 -10.98 7.90 -38.23
CA TYR A 308 -10.68 8.33 -39.60
C TYR A 308 -11.94 8.33 -40.48
N GLY A 309 -12.75 7.27 -40.42
CA GLY A 309 -14.04 7.21 -41.11
C GLY A 309 -15.03 8.31 -40.70
N VAL A 310 -15.11 8.65 -39.40
CA VAL A 310 -15.94 9.76 -38.92
C VAL A 310 -15.46 11.11 -39.47
N LEU A 311 -14.14 11.35 -39.47
CA LEU A 311 -13.55 12.58 -40.03
C LEU A 311 -13.84 12.71 -41.53
N CYS A 312 -13.60 11.65 -42.30
CA CYS A 312 -13.90 11.60 -43.73
C CYS A 312 -15.38 11.92 -44.02
N ASN A 313 -16.31 11.29 -43.29
CA ASN A 313 -17.74 11.58 -43.44
C ASN A 313 -18.09 13.04 -43.09
N LYS A 314 -17.52 13.60 -42.01
CA LYS A 314 -17.77 15.00 -41.59
C LYS A 314 -17.18 16.02 -42.57
N LEU A 315 -16.04 15.74 -43.20
CA LEU A 315 -15.47 16.58 -44.26
C LEU A 315 -16.19 16.45 -45.62
N GLY A 316 -17.24 15.61 -45.72
CA GLY A 316 -17.92 15.35 -46.99
C GLY A 316 -17.09 14.51 -47.96
N LYS A 317 -16.24 13.63 -47.42
CA LYS A 317 -15.24 12.81 -48.12
C LYS A 317 -15.32 11.30 -47.81
N PRO A 318 -16.50 10.66 -47.91
CA PRO A 318 -16.65 9.23 -47.67
C PRO A 318 -15.80 8.36 -48.61
N GLU A 319 -15.44 8.86 -49.80
CA GLU A 319 -14.61 8.15 -50.77
C GLU A 319 -13.22 7.78 -50.24
N TRP A 320 -12.65 8.58 -49.33
CA TRP A 320 -11.33 8.32 -48.75
C TRP A 320 -11.30 7.12 -47.80
N ILE A 321 -12.46 6.69 -47.27
CA ILE A 321 -12.57 5.55 -46.34
C ILE A 321 -12.25 4.22 -47.04
N ILE A 322 -12.54 4.14 -48.34
CA ILE A 322 -12.38 2.95 -49.19
C ILE A 322 -11.15 3.02 -50.11
N ASP A 323 -10.41 4.12 -50.10
CA ASP A 323 -9.14 4.26 -50.82
C ASP A 323 -8.11 3.30 -50.22
N ASP A 324 -7.56 2.39 -51.04
CA ASP A 324 -6.62 1.37 -50.58
C ASP A 324 -5.30 1.96 -50.02
N ARG A 325 -5.02 3.26 -50.23
CA ARG A 325 -3.90 3.98 -49.59
C ARG A 325 -4.20 4.46 -48.17
N PHE A 326 -5.48 4.60 -47.80
CA PHE A 326 -5.89 5.22 -46.52
C PHE A 326 -6.75 4.31 -45.62
N LYS A 327 -7.15 3.15 -46.12
CA LYS A 327 -7.99 2.14 -45.46
C LYS A 327 -7.59 1.75 -44.03
N THR A 328 -6.29 1.72 -43.72
CA THR A 328 -5.77 1.41 -42.37
C THR A 328 -4.72 2.43 -41.92
N ASN A 329 -4.52 2.59 -40.60
CA ASN A 329 -3.52 3.51 -40.07
C ASN A 329 -2.10 3.26 -40.60
N ALA A 330 -1.71 2.00 -40.82
CA ALA A 330 -0.39 1.67 -41.37
C ALA A 330 -0.21 2.22 -42.79
N LEU A 331 -1.26 2.17 -43.62
CA LEU A 331 -1.26 2.70 -44.98
C LEU A 331 -1.30 4.24 -44.96
N ARG A 332 -2.11 4.85 -44.07
CA ARG A 332 -2.10 6.31 -43.84
C ARG A 332 -0.76 6.85 -43.33
N VAL A 333 0.01 6.07 -42.57
CA VAL A 333 1.37 6.43 -42.15
C VAL A 333 2.36 6.37 -43.33
N GLN A 334 2.18 5.45 -44.29
CA GLN A 334 2.99 5.38 -45.52
C GLN A 334 2.65 6.51 -46.50
N HIS A 335 1.36 6.81 -46.68
CA HIS A 335 0.84 7.87 -47.56
C HIS A 335 0.51 9.17 -46.80
N ARG A 336 1.29 9.48 -45.76
CA ARG A 336 1.04 10.59 -44.83
C ARG A 336 0.81 11.90 -45.57
N ASP A 337 1.80 12.34 -46.32
CA ASP A 337 1.89 13.72 -46.80
C ASP A 337 0.74 14.03 -47.78
N GLU A 338 0.37 13.05 -48.61
CA GLU A 338 -0.79 13.15 -49.51
C GLU A 338 -2.11 13.27 -48.73
N LEU A 339 -2.35 12.39 -47.75
CA LEU A 339 -3.59 12.45 -46.99
C LEU A 339 -3.69 13.71 -46.12
N GLU A 340 -2.57 14.13 -45.53
CA GLU A 340 -2.54 15.35 -44.73
C GLU A 340 -2.77 16.60 -45.58
N GLU A 341 -2.23 16.66 -46.81
CA GLU A 341 -2.53 17.76 -47.74
C GLU A 341 -4.01 17.75 -48.18
N LEU A 342 -4.57 16.56 -48.47
CA LEU A 342 -5.99 16.40 -48.82
C LEU A 342 -6.91 16.90 -47.69
N ILE A 343 -6.63 16.55 -46.43
CA ILE A 343 -7.39 17.04 -45.27
C ILE A 343 -7.22 18.55 -45.11
N GLU A 344 -5.99 19.07 -45.18
CA GLU A 344 -5.74 20.50 -45.00
C GLU A 344 -6.42 21.35 -46.09
N ARG A 345 -6.51 20.82 -47.32
CA ARG A 345 -7.22 21.45 -48.44
C ARG A 345 -8.72 21.59 -48.18
N GLU A 346 -9.33 20.71 -47.37
CA GLU A 346 -10.73 20.82 -46.96
C GLU A 346 -10.91 21.68 -45.69
N THR A 347 -10.03 21.57 -44.69
CA THR A 347 -10.12 22.41 -43.46
C THR A 347 -9.91 23.89 -43.77
N ARG A 348 -9.00 24.25 -44.70
CA ARG A 348 -8.76 25.64 -45.15
C ARG A 348 -9.98 26.32 -45.78
N LYS A 349 -11.03 25.59 -46.17
CA LYS A 349 -12.27 26.14 -46.74
C LYS A 349 -13.26 26.63 -45.67
N LYS A 350 -12.98 26.40 -44.39
CA LYS A 350 -13.87 26.65 -43.26
C LYS A 350 -13.17 27.46 -42.17
N SER A 351 -13.94 28.24 -41.42
CA SER A 351 -13.41 28.86 -40.19
C SER A 351 -13.11 27.79 -39.15
N THR A 352 -12.30 28.15 -38.16
CA THR A 352 -12.01 27.25 -37.03
C THR A 352 -13.30 26.91 -36.29
N GLN A 353 -14.17 27.89 -36.02
CA GLN A 353 -15.46 27.66 -35.37
C GLN A 353 -16.39 26.75 -36.20
N GLU A 354 -16.50 26.96 -37.51
CA GLU A 354 -17.30 26.08 -38.39
C GLU A 354 -16.86 24.62 -38.35
N LEU A 355 -15.58 24.36 -38.08
CA LEU A 355 -15.04 23.00 -37.91
C LEU A 355 -15.27 22.45 -36.50
N LEU A 356 -15.24 23.28 -35.45
CA LEU A 356 -15.66 22.88 -34.11
C LEU A 356 -17.14 22.46 -34.10
N ASP A 357 -18.02 23.31 -34.62
CA ASP A 357 -19.47 23.08 -34.70
C ASP A 357 -19.78 21.83 -35.56
N LEU A 358 -19.09 21.68 -36.69
CA LEU A 358 -19.23 20.51 -37.57
C LEU A 358 -18.78 19.21 -36.88
N LEU A 359 -17.76 19.24 -36.00
CA LEU A 359 -17.27 18.07 -35.29
C LEU A 359 -17.96 17.81 -33.95
N GLU A 360 -18.84 18.70 -33.50
CA GLU A 360 -19.64 18.49 -32.28
C GLU A 360 -20.48 17.21 -32.35
N GLY A 361 -20.61 16.54 -31.20
CA GLY A 361 -21.31 15.26 -31.04
C GLY A 361 -20.71 14.06 -31.79
N SER A 362 -19.66 14.24 -32.59
CA SER A 362 -19.15 13.20 -33.50
C SER A 362 -18.37 12.06 -32.84
N GLY A 363 -17.91 12.26 -31.60
CA GLY A 363 -16.97 11.36 -30.92
C GLY A 363 -15.52 11.46 -31.43
N MET A 364 -15.20 12.43 -32.29
CA MET A 364 -13.82 12.77 -32.65
C MET A 364 -13.10 13.52 -31.51
N PRO A 365 -11.81 13.26 -31.29
CA PRO A 365 -10.91 14.21 -30.64
C PRO A 365 -10.56 15.35 -31.61
N TYR A 366 -10.88 16.59 -31.24
CA TYR A 366 -10.50 17.81 -31.96
C TYR A 366 -10.36 18.99 -30.99
N ALA A 367 -9.60 20.02 -31.36
CA ALA A 367 -9.48 21.28 -30.61
C ALA A 367 -8.94 22.42 -31.50
N ALA A 368 -9.35 23.66 -31.24
CA ALA A 368 -8.67 24.84 -31.79
C ALA A 368 -7.30 25.06 -31.11
N ILE A 369 -6.34 25.65 -31.83
CA ILE A 369 -5.06 26.07 -31.25
C ILE A 369 -5.16 27.55 -30.86
N ASN A 370 -5.55 27.77 -29.59
CA ASN A 370 -5.73 29.10 -29.00
C ASN A 370 -4.40 29.74 -28.61
N ASP A 371 -4.36 31.07 -28.52
CA ASP A 371 -3.28 31.76 -27.82
C ASP A 371 -3.47 31.71 -26.28
N VAL A 372 -2.53 32.28 -25.52
CA VAL A 372 -2.57 32.26 -24.05
C VAL A 372 -3.69 33.14 -23.50
N GLN A 373 -3.98 34.29 -24.12
CA GLN A 373 -5.05 35.19 -23.70
C GLN A 373 -6.42 34.57 -23.98
N ASP A 374 -6.62 33.98 -25.17
CA ASP A 374 -7.85 33.24 -25.50
C ASP A 374 -8.02 32.04 -24.56
N THR A 375 -6.94 31.30 -24.27
CA THR A 375 -6.96 30.21 -23.28
C THR A 375 -7.42 30.69 -21.89
N MET A 376 -6.99 31.86 -21.43
CA MET A 376 -7.40 32.41 -20.12
C MET A 376 -8.85 32.93 -20.11
N ASN A 377 -9.46 33.19 -21.26
CA ASN A 377 -10.87 33.61 -21.38
C ASN A 377 -11.80 32.48 -21.88
N HIS A 378 -11.25 31.32 -22.26
CA HIS A 378 -11.98 30.17 -22.78
C HIS A 378 -13.03 29.67 -21.79
N GLU A 379 -14.26 29.42 -22.25
CA GLU A 379 -15.41 29.10 -21.39
C GLU A 379 -15.11 27.96 -20.42
N HIS A 380 -14.51 26.86 -20.89
CA HIS A 380 -14.14 25.74 -20.03
C HIS A 380 -13.08 26.12 -18.96
N VAL A 381 -12.16 27.04 -19.24
CA VAL A 381 -11.12 27.46 -18.29
C VAL A 381 -11.73 28.33 -17.18
N LEU A 382 -12.68 29.19 -17.54
CA LEU A 382 -13.46 29.98 -16.58
C LEU A 382 -14.42 29.09 -15.76
N ALA A 383 -15.18 28.20 -16.41
CA ALA A 383 -16.10 27.27 -15.76
C ALA A 383 -15.40 26.24 -14.84
N ARG A 384 -14.10 26.01 -15.04
CA ARG A 384 -13.25 25.18 -14.16
C ARG A 384 -12.55 25.99 -13.07
N ASP A 385 -12.88 27.26 -12.86
CA ASP A 385 -12.23 28.16 -11.88
C ASP A 385 -10.70 28.06 -11.97
N MET A 386 -10.15 28.28 -13.17
CA MET A 386 -8.70 28.29 -13.41
C MET A 386 -8.10 29.70 -13.45
N VAL A 387 -8.92 30.75 -13.53
CA VAL A 387 -8.49 32.15 -13.41
C VAL A 387 -9.20 32.77 -12.21
N LYS A 388 -8.51 32.80 -11.06
CA LYS A 388 -9.06 33.27 -9.79
C LYS A 388 -8.62 34.70 -9.51
N GLN A 389 -9.55 35.55 -9.09
CA GLN A 389 -9.27 36.92 -8.65
C GLN A 389 -8.90 36.91 -7.15
N VAL A 390 -7.88 37.68 -6.78
CA VAL A 390 -7.30 37.74 -5.42
C VAL A 390 -6.84 39.17 -5.14
N ASP A 391 -7.14 39.69 -3.95
CA ASP A 391 -6.68 41.02 -3.52
C ASP A 391 -5.27 40.94 -2.94
N HIS A 392 -4.31 41.62 -3.58
CA HIS A 392 -2.90 41.70 -3.20
C HIS A 392 -2.63 42.99 -2.42
N PRO A 393 -1.98 42.95 -1.24
CA PRO A 393 -1.94 44.07 -0.29
C PRO A 393 -1.28 45.35 -0.81
N ALA A 394 -0.43 45.27 -1.84
CA ALA A 394 0.18 46.43 -2.47
C ALA A 394 -0.30 46.71 -3.90
N CYS A 395 -1.01 45.78 -4.56
CA CYS A 395 -1.37 45.86 -5.99
C CYS A 395 -2.89 45.86 -6.25
N GLY A 396 -3.70 45.85 -5.19
CA GLY A 396 -5.15 45.72 -5.31
C GLY A 396 -5.56 44.37 -5.90
N SER A 397 -6.70 44.34 -6.60
CA SER A 397 -7.27 43.10 -7.13
C SER A 397 -6.55 42.63 -8.38
N ILE A 398 -5.92 41.45 -8.30
CA ILE A 398 -5.16 40.80 -9.39
C ILE A 398 -5.79 39.47 -9.79
N LYS A 399 -5.48 38.98 -10.99
CA LYS A 399 -5.87 37.62 -11.45
C LYS A 399 -4.67 36.68 -11.41
N LEU A 400 -4.89 35.46 -10.91
CA LEU A 400 -3.89 34.40 -10.81
C LEU A 400 -4.43 33.09 -11.40
N VAL A 401 -3.55 32.26 -11.95
CA VAL A 401 -3.92 30.89 -12.40
C VAL A 401 -4.09 30.01 -11.17
N ASN A 402 -5.28 29.42 -10.99
CA ASN A 402 -5.64 28.63 -9.80
C ASN A 402 -4.98 27.23 -9.80
N THR A 403 -5.20 26.44 -8.74
CA THR A 403 -4.77 25.03 -8.71
C THR A 403 -5.57 24.18 -9.73
N PRO A 404 -4.89 23.28 -10.50
CA PRO A 404 -5.55 22.48 -11.53
C PRO A 404 -6.32 21.27 -10.98
N VAL A 405 -5.93 20.77 -9.80
CA VAL A 405 -6.62 19.62 -9.17
C VAL A 405 -7.86 20.12 -8.44
N LYS A 406 -9.02 19.57 -8.80
CA LYS A 406 -10.31 19.87 -8.15
C LYS A 406 -10.73 18.68 -7.31
N TRP A 407 -11.19 18.95 -6.10
CA TRP A 407 -11.45 17.97 -5.05
C TRP A 407 -12.95 17.87 -4.76
N SER A 408 -13.41 16.74 -4.23
CA SER A 408 -14.83 16.45 -4.00
C SER A 408 -15.32 16.73 -2.56
N ASP A 409 -14.42 17.09 -1.66
CA ASP A 409 -14.67 17.16 -0.21
C ASP A 409 -13.84 18.29 0.42
N SER A 410 -12.50 18.11 0.53
CA SER A 410 -11.59 19.20 0.90
C SER A 410 -11.49 20.28 -0.18
N THR A 411 -11.14 21.51 0.21
CA THR A 411 -11.13 22.70 -0.68
C THR A 411 -9.75 23.38 -0.90
N PRO A 412 -8.67 22.65 -1.30
CA PRO A 412 -7.38 23.26 -1.67
C PRO A 412 -7.45 24.40 -2.69
N GLY A 413 -6.57 25.39 -2.55
CA GLY A 413 -6.48 26.52 -3.48
C GLY A 413 -5.84 27.78 -2.89
N ILE A 414 -5.99 28.91 -3.59
CA ILE A 414 -5.43 30.20 -3.16
C ILE A 414 -6.19 30.73 -1.94
N ARG A 415 -5.50 30.83 -0.79
CA ARG A 415 -5.95 31.40 0.49
C ARG A 415 -5.32 32.77 0.77
N LEU A 416 -4.02 32.89 0.51
CA LEU A 416 -3.25 34.13 0.64
C LEU A 416 -2.69 34.54 -0.75
N PRO A 417 -2.66 35.85 -1.07
CA PRO A 417 -1.91 36.34 -2.22
C PRO A 417 -0.40 36.03 -2.08
N PRO A 418 0.39 36.13 -3.15
CA PRO A 418 1.84 36.16 -3.04
C PRO A 418 2.29 37.31 -2.13
N PRO A 419 3.29 37.12 -1.25
CA PRO A 419 3.66 38.15 -0.28
C PRO A 419 4.61 39.19 -0.89
N THR A 420 4.50 40.45 -0.45
CA THR A 420 5.53 41.48 -0.72
C THR A 420 6.82 41.16 0.04
N LEU A 421 7.93 41.78 -0.34
CA LEU A 421 9.26 41.44 0.20
C LEU A 421 9.32 41.63 1.72
N GLY A 422 9.51 40.53 2.46
CA GLY A 422 9.64 40.55 3.91
C GLY A 422 8.36 40.89 4.66
N GLN A 423 7.19 40.84 4.02
CA GLN A 423 5.89 41.24 4.57
C GLN A 423 5.57 40.67 5.97
N HIS A 424 6.06 39.47 6.29
CA HIS A 424 5.76 38.75 7.53
C HIS A 424 7.00 38.65 8.44
N THR A 425 8.03 39.48 8.21
CA THR A 425 9.31 39.40 8.95
C THR A 425 9.10 39.56 10.46
N ASP A 426 8.41 40.61 10.91
CA ASP A 426 8.19 40.85 12.34
C ASP A 426 7.26 39.80 12.97
N GLU A 427 6.25 39.34 12.22
CA GLU A 427 5.33 38.26 12.62
C GLU A 427 6.08 36.95 12.90
N ILE A 428 6.85 36.47 11.92
CA ILE A 428 7.64 35.23 12.01
C ILE A 428 8.73 35.36 13.08
N LEU A 429 9.36 36.53 13.23
CA LEU A 429 10.35 36.74 14.29
C LEU A 429 9.71 36.76 15.68
N VAL A 430 8.50 37.31 15.87
CA VAL A 430 7.79 37.22 17.14
C VAL A 430 7.38 35.78 17.46
N GLU A 431 6.88 35.02 16.48
CA GLU A 431 6.62 33.58 16.63
C GLU A 431 7.88 32.82 17.08
N THR A 432 9.01 33.05 16.40
CA THR A 432 10.27 32.28 16.56
C THR A 432 11.10 32.69 17.79
N LEU A 433 10.84 33.86 18.39
CA LEU A 433 11.63 34.43 19.49
C LEU A 433 10.87 34.51 20.83
N ALA A 434 9.59 34.19 20.88
CA ALA A 434 8.80 34.21 22.12
C ALA A 434 9.27 33.12 23.13
N PRO A 435 9.50 33.46 24.41
CA PRO A 435 9.92 32.49 25.42
C PRO A 435 8.75 31.61 25.91
N HIS A 436 8.77 30.33 25.56
CA HIS A 436 7.83 29.35 26.12
C HIS A 436 8.10 29.08 27.61
N GLY A 437 7.20 29.56 28.48
CA GLY A 437 7.06 29.11 29.88
C GLY A 437 7.56 30.10 30.93
N PHE A 438 6.64 30.87 31.52
CA PHE A 438 6.90 31.65 32.72
C PHE A 438 6.84 30.77 33.99
N GLY A 439 7.96 30.67 34.70
CA GLY A 439 8.01 30.35 36.12
C GLY A 439 8.64 31.53 36.87
N ALA A 440 7.91 32.15 37.80
CA ALA A 440 8.38 33.35 38.50
C ALA A 440 9.51 33.02 39.52
N PRO A 441 10.43 33.96 39.80
CA PRO A 441 11.74 33.63 40.38
C PRO A 441 11.73 33.54 41.91
N GLN A 442 12.70 32.81 42.47
CA GLN A 442 13.13 32.95 43.86
C GLN A 442 14.66 33.08 43.96
N SER A 443 15.07 33.98 44.86
CA SER A 443 16.36 34.10 45.55
C SER A 443 17.64 33.65 44.83
N THR A 444 18.48 34.65 44.55
CA THR A 444 19.92 34.57 44.76
C THR A 444 20.31 33.70 45.97
N ASP A 445 21.26 32.78 45.80
CA ASP A 445 22.36 32.70 46.77
C ASP A 445 23.64 32.05 46.21
N THR A 446 24.70 32.17 47.01
CA THR A 446 26.11 31.96 46.68
C THR A 446 26.59 30.50 46.66
N TRP A 447 27.66 30.24 45.90
CA TRP A 447 28.45 29.00 45.98
C TRP A 447 29.30 28.97 47.27
N PRO A 448 29.37 27.81 47.94
CA PRO A 448 30.59 27.40 48.64
C PRO A 448 31.12 26.01 48.22
N ALA A 449 32.39 25.76 48.51
CA ALA A 449 33.19 24.66 47.96
C ALA A 449 32.97 23.27 48.61
N SER A 450 33.35 22.22 47.88
CA SER A 450 33.37 20.82 48.34
C SER A 450 34.60 20.48 49.20
N PRO A 451 34.45 19.69 50.29
CA PRO A 451 35.53 18.88 50.87
C PRO A 451 35.60 17.49 50.23
N LYS A 452 36.75 16.80 50.37
CA LYS A 452 36.99 15.43 49.87
C LYS A 452 37.08 14.44 51.02
N THR A 453 36.53 13.23 50.85
CA THR A 453 36.88 12.04 51.65
C THR A 453 37.05 10.82 50.74
N LYS A 454 37.80 9.82 51.22
CA LYS A 454 37.99 8.51 50.56
C LYS A 454 37.29 7.43 51.38
N SER A 455 36.66 6.45 50.74
CA SER A 455 36.30 5.19 51.39
C SER A 455 36.15 4.03 50.39
N THR A 456 36.43 2.85 50.92
CA THR A 456 36.49 1.50 50.38
C THR A 456 35.25 1.01 49.62
N GLN A 457 35.46 0.15 48.61
CA GLN A 457 34.45 -0.79 48.10
C GLN A 457 34.08 -1.85 49.15
N PRO A 458 32.83 -2.33 49.14
CA PRO A 458 32.59 -3.78 49.16
C PRO A 458 31.43 -4.25 48.24
N ASN A 459 31.44 -5.54 47.91
CA ASN A 459 30.38 -6.41 47.34
C ASN A 459 29.50 -5.93 46.17
N MET A 460 29.32 -6.81 45.18
CA MET A 460 28.26 -6.68 44.17
C MET A 460 26.97 -7.35 44.65
N GLU A 461 25.87 -6.60 44.64
CA GLU A 461 24.50 -7.12 44.71
C GLU A 461 24.12 -7.84 43.40
N PRO A 462 23.11 -8.74 43.40
CA PRO A 462 22.59 -9.33 42.17
C PRO A 462 21.99 -8.26 41.23
N PRO A 463 22.12 -8.42 39.90
CA PRO A 463 21.69 -7.39 38.94
C PRO A 463 20.18 -7.16 39.00
N SER A 464 19.79 -5.90 39.21
CA SER A 464 18.38 -5.49 39.35
C SER A 464 17.63 -5.49 38.00
N ARG A 465 16.30 -5.68 38.07
CA ARG A 465 15.43 -5.93 36.92
C ARG A 465 15.48 -4.81 35.88
N PRO A 466 15.83 -5.07 34.60
CA PRO A 466 15.65 -4.08 33.54
C PRO A 466 14.15 -3.88 33.27
N SER A 467 13.62 -2.68 33.57
CA SER A 467 12.20 -2.33 33.43
C SER A 467 11.70 -2.18 31.97
N SER A 468 12.35 -2.85 31.03
CA SER A 468 12.12 -2.72 29.58
C SER A 468 12.30 -4.05 28.83
N SER A 469 12.20 -5.20 29.49
CA SER A 469 12.10 -6.52 28.82
C SER A 469 10.84 -6.58 27.94
N LEU A 470 10.97 -7.07 26.70
CA LEU A 470 9.82 -7.22 25.79
C LEU A 470 8.95 -8.42 26.16
N PHE A 471 9.58 -9.52 26.60
CA PHE A 471 8.90 -10.73 27.05
C PHE A 471 9.11 -10.95 28.56
N ASP A 472 8.01 -11.10 29.31
CA ASP A 472 8.08 -11.80 30.60
C ASP A 472 8.07 -13.31 30.30
N VAL A 473 9.21 -13.99 30.56
CA VAL A 473 9.41 -15.40 30.22
C VAL A 473 9.32 -16.27 31.47
N PHE A 474 8.31 -17.13 31.51
CA PHE A 474 8.01 -18.01 32.64
C PHE A 474 8.36 -19.46 32.29
N LEU A 475 8.91 -20.21 33.25
CA LEU A 475 9.14 -21.64 33.10
C LEU A 475 8.09 -22.41 33.90
N ARG A 476 7.45 -23.40 33.26
CA ARG A 476 6.64 -24.41 33.92
C ARG A 476 7.26 -25.78 33.73
N LEU A 477 7.65 -26.41 34.83
CA LEU A 477 7.95 -27.84 34.85
C LEU A 477 6.64 -28.63 34.84
N ARG A 478 6.61 -29.78 34.15
CA ARG A 478 5.47 -30.71 34.19
C ARG A 478 5.92 -32.08 34.70
N PRO A 479 5.09 -32.76 35.51
CA PRO A 479 5.37 -34.14 35.94
C PRO A 479 5.58 -35.02 34.71
N SER A 480 6.68 -35.77 34.72
CA SER A 480 7.04 -36.64 33.60
C SER A 480 6.69 -38.10 33.87
N ASN A 481 6.15 -38.75 32.83
CA ASN A 481 5.98 -40.20 32.77
C ASN A 481 7.27 -40.92 32.31
N SER A 482 8.37 -40.19 32.10
CA SER A 482 9.68 -40.76 31.73
C SER A 482 10.37 -41.41 32.92
N ALA A 483 10.92 -42.61 32.71
CA ALA A 483 11.78 -43.32 33.67
C ALA A 483 13.22 -42.79 33.71
N SER A 484 13.54 -41.69 33.01
CA SER A 484 14.88 -41.11 32.97
C SER A 484 15.21 -40.34 34.26
N ALA A 485 16.49 -40.21 34.57
CA ALA A 485 16.95 -39.38 35.67
C ALA A 485 16.56 -37.89 35.47
N ARG A 486 16.19 -37.21 36.57
CA ARG A 486 15.89 -35.76 36.56
C ARG A 486 17.18 -35.00 36.23
N PHE A 487 17.12 -34.15 35.20
CA PHE A 487 18.27 -33.36 34.74
C PHE A 487 18.05 -31.84 34.87
N LEU A 488 16.84 -31.40 35.23
CA LEU A 488 16.53 -30.01 35.58
C LEU A 488 16.39 -29.88 37.11
N ASN A 489 17.25 -29.09 37.72
CA ASN A 489 17.14 -28.74 39.14
C ASN A 489 16.73 -27.27 39.27
N VAL A 490 15.80 -26.98 40.18
CA VAL A 490 15.41 -25.60 40.52
C VAL A 490 16.35 -25.11 41.60
N GLU A 491 16.77 -23.85 41.52
CA GLU A 491 17.58 -23.22 42.56
C GLU A 491 16.69 -22.52 43.59
N GLU A 492 16.96 -22.79 44.86
CA GLU A 492 16.36 -22.05 45.99
C GLU A 492 16.80 -20.59 45.95
N SER A 493 15.91 -19.69 46.36
CA SER A 493 16.10 -18.23 46.27
C SER A 493 15.54 -17.55 47.51
N GLU A 494 16.19 -16.46 47.95
CA GLU A 494 15.72 -15.62 49.07
C GLU A 494 14.48 -14.78 48.70
N SER A 495 14.09 -14.78 47.42
CA SER A 495 12.86 -14.16 46.90
C SER A 495 11.63 -15.04 47.11
N SER A 496 10.43 -14.44 47.10
CA SER A 496 9.13 -15.14 47.30
C SER A 496 8.76 -16.23 46.29
N HIS A 497 9.60 -16.45 45.27
CA HIS A 497 9.44 -17.47 44.24
C HIS A 497 10.81 -17.78 43.61
N ALA A 498 10.95 -19.00 43.07
CA ALA A 498 12.14 -19.43 42.35
C ALA A 498 12.27 -18.77 40.98
N THR A 499 13.51 -18.47 40.58
CA THR A 499 13.82 -17.68 39.37
C THR A 499 14.89 -18.32 38.47
N HIS A 500 15.58 -19.36 38.93
CA HIS A 500 16.70 -19.98 38.21
C HIS A 500 16.60 -21.51 38.20
N ILE A 501 17.16 -22.13 37.16
CA ILE A 501 17.34 -23.58 37.04
C ILE A 501 18.75 -23.92 36.58
N THR A 502 19.20 -25.13 36.89
CA THR A 502 20.40 -25.75 36.30
C THR A 502 20.05 -27.00 35.51
N ILE A 503 20.71 -27.18 34.36
CA ILE A 503 20.64 -28.38 33.53
C ILE A 503 21.93 -29.18 33.72
N GLN A 504 21.82 -30.36 34.30
CA GLN A 504 22.93 -31.29 34.47
C GLN A 504 22.99 -32.27 33.27
N PRO A 505 24.14 -32.46 32.61
CA PRO A 505 24.25 -33.42 31.50
C PRO A 505 24.11 -34.87 32.00
N PRO A 506 23.40 -35.76 31.28
CA PRO A 506 23.28 -37.17 31.67
C PRO A 506 24.65 -37.86 31.75
N THR A 507 24.88 -38.59 32.84
CA THR A 507 26.17 -39.21 33.21
C THR A 507 26.72 -40.27 32.23
N GLN A 508 25.99 -40.58 31.15
CA GLN A 508 26.42 -41.49 30.08
C GLN A 508 27.02 -40.78 28.85
N ASP A 509 26.94 -39.45 28.72
CA ASP A 509 27.56 -38.75 27.59
C ASP A 509 29.09 -38.64 27.78
N LYS A 510 29.86 -39.28 26.88
CA LYS A 510 31.34 -39.22 26.88
C LYS A 510 31.88 -37.82 26.57
N ARG A 511 31.04 -36.89 26.09
CA ARG A 511 31.39 -35.48 25.88
C ARG A 511 31.23 -34.74 27.21
N LYS A 512 32.33 -34.21 27.76
CA LYS A 512 32.32 -33.35 28.96
C LYS A 512 31.60 -32.02 28.67
N ARG A 513 30.26 -32.02 28.74
CA ARG A 513 29.44 -30.79 28.67
C ARG A 513 29.50 -30.08 30.02
N ALA A 514 29.43 -28.75 30.00
CA ALA A 514 29.26 -27.96 31.21
C ALA A 514 27.84 -28.14 31.80
N VAL A 515 27.68 -27.81 33.08
CA VAL A 515 26.36 -27.54 33.66
C VAL A 515 25.92 -26.15 33.19
N GLU A 516 24.70 -26.04 32.68
CA GLU A 516 24.17 -24.79 32.14
C GLU A 516 23.09 -24.22 33.08
N ARG A 517 23.16 -22.94 33.40
CA ARG A 517 22.24 -22.24 34.32
C ARG A 517 21.38 -21.25 33.53
N PHE A 518 20.07 -21.23 33.77
CA PHE A 518 19.11 -20.39 33.04
C PHE A 518 18.18 -19.65 34.00
N ALA A 519 17.84 -18.41 33.65
CA ALA A 519 17.01 -17.51 34.46
C ALA A 519 15.63 -17.26 33.82
N PHE A 520 14.60 -17.18 34.66
CA PHE A 520 13.20 -17.01 34.29
C PHE A 520 12.53 -15.95 35.18
N THR A 521 11.42 -15.36 34.72
CA THR A 521 10.66 -14.36 35.51
C THR A 521 10.07 -15.00 36.75
N GLN A 522 9.50 -16.20 36.61
CA GLN A 522 9.21 -17.13 37.70
C GLN A 522 9.33 -18.56 37.16
N VAL A 523 9.81 -19.47 38.00
CA VAL A 523 9.77 -20.92 37.78
C VAL A 523 8.59 -21.50 38.56
N PHE A 524 7.72 -22.20 37.85
CA PHE A 524 6.62 -22.99 38.41
C PHE A 524 7.03 -24.47 38.43
N GLU A 525 7.00 -25.08 39.61
CA GLU A 525 7.38 -26.48 39.81
C GLU A 525 6.30 -27.48 39.34
N GLU A 526 6.61 -28.77 39.45
CA GLU A 526 5.81 -29.87 38.86
C GLU A 526 4.37 -29.95 39.43
N ASP A 527 4.10 -29.38 40.60
CA ASP A 527 2.80 -29.36 41.29
C ASP A 527 1.90 -28.16 40.91
N ALA A 528 2.45 -27.13 40.26
CA ALA A 528 1.76 -25.87 39.98
C ALA A 528 0.52 -26.02 39.09
N ARG A 529 -0.64 -25.58 39.60
CA ARG A 529 -1.96 -25.72 38.97
C ARG A 529 -2.17 -24.67 37.87
N GLN A 530 -3.21 -24.86 37.05
CA GLN A 530 -3.59 -23.88 36.02
C GLN A 530 -3.92 -22.50 36.61
N MET A 531 -4.54 -22.47 37.79
CA MET A 531 -4.88 -21.22 38.48
C MET A 531 -3.62 -20.48 38.97
N ASP A 532 -2.66 -21.20 39.54
CA ASP A 532 -1.42 -20.60 40.06
C ASP A 532 -0.60 -19.98 38.92
N LEU A 533 -0.62 -20.63 37.75
CA LEU A 533 -0.03 -20.14 36.51
C LEU A 533 -0.77 -18.89 35.98
N PHE A 534 -2.09 -18.90 35.87
CA PHE A 534 -2.90 -17.73 35.46
C PHE A 534 -2.70 -16.54 36.43
N LYS A 535 -2.61 -16.88 37.73
CA LYS A 535 -2.11 -16.09 38.87
C LYS A 535 -0.82 -15.34 38.55
N GLY A 536 0.30 -16.09 38.54
CA GLY A 536 1.66 -15.54 38.56
C GLY A 536 2.24 -15.12 37.20
N THR A 537 1.73 -15.63 36.07
CA THR A 537 2.24 -15.24 34.74
C THR A 537 1.86 -13.81 34.31
N GLY A 538 1.01 -13.11 35.07
CA GLY A 538 0.62 -11.73 34.77
C GLY A 538 -0.36 -11.59 33.60
N VAL A 539 -1.12 -12.66 33.30
CA VAL A 539 -2.17 -12.68 32.28
C VAL A 539 -3.37 -11.80 32.69
N ILE A 540 -3.73 -11.72 33.97
CA ILE A 540 -4.83 -10.86 34.43
C ILE A 540 -4.51 -9.37 34.12
N PRO A 541 -3.35 -8.80 34.50
CA PRO A 541 -2.88 -7.49 34.02
C PRO A 541 -2.46 -7.43 32.54
N MET A 542 -2.74 -8.45 31.73
CA MET A 542 -2.75 -8.34 30.27
C MET A 542 -4.18 -8.09 29.79
N ILE A 543 -5.15 -8.84 30.31
CA ILE A 543 -6.58 -8.69 29.98
C ILE A 543 -7.07 -7.29 30.35
N GLU A 544 -6.74 -6.79 31.54
CA GLU A 544 -7.00 -5.39 31.95
C GLU A 544 -6.48 -4.36 30.91
N GLY A 545 -5.28 -4.60 30.38
CA GLY A 545 -4.67 -3.74 29.36
C GLY A 545 -5.37 -3.82 28.00
N VAL A 546 -5.83 -5.00 27.58
CA VAL A 546 -6.56 -5.20 26.32
C VAL A 546 -7.96 -4.60 26.39
N MET A 547 -8.67 -4.79 27.51
CA MET A 547 -9.96 -4.15 27.78
C MET A 547 -9.85 -2.62 27.73
N GLY A 548 -8.75 -2.08 28.26
CA GLY A 548 -8.48 -0.65 28.31
C GLY A 548 -9.17 0.01 29.50
N THR A 549 -8.35 0.49 30.43
CA THR A 549 -8.78 1.29 31.59
C THR A 549 -9.71 2.44 31.18
N PRO A 550 -10.63 2.89 32.06
CA PRO A 550 -11.55 3.98 31.76
C PRO A 550 -10.87 5.19 31.12
N GLY A 551 -11.43 5.69 30.02
CA GLY A 551 -10.86 6.79 29.23
C GLY A 551 -9.66 6.44 28.31
N HIS A 552 -9.25 5.17 28.22
CA HIS A 552 -8.15 4.73 27.34
C HIS A 552 -8.59 3.70 26.28
N HIS A 553 -7.94 3.74 25.11
CA HIS A 553 -8.20 2.89 23.93
C HIS A 553 -7.54 1.49 23.96
N GLY A 554 -7.11 1.01 25.13
CA GLY A 554 -6.51 -0.31 25.32
C GLY A 554 -5.11 -0.52 24.72
N ARG A 555 -4.59 -1.74 24.89
CA ARG A 555 -3.23 -2.18 24.57
C ARG A 555 -3.24 -3.60 24.00
N ASP A 556 -2.41 -3.88 22.99
CA ASP A 556 -2.29 -5.24 22.46
C ASP A 556 -1.55 -6.19 23.44
N GLY A 557 -1.97 -7.45 23.44
CA GLY A 557 -1.36 -8.56 24.19
C GLY A 557 -0.89 -9.70 23.26
N LEU A 558 0.17 -10.39 23.68
CA LEU A 558 0.66 -11.64 23.09
C LEU A 558 0.92 -12.65 24.22
N LEU A 559 0.25 -13.80 24.16
CA LEU A 559 0.50 -14.94 25.06
C LEU A 559 0.99 -16.13 24.23
N ALA A 560 2.30 -16.35 24.21
CA ALA A 560 2.91 -17.46 23.48
C ALA A 560 3.25 -18.62 24.43
N THR A 561 3.17 -19.86 23.91
CA THR A 561 3.65 -21.04 24.62
C THR A 561 4.69 -21.80 23.79
N LEU A 562 5.78 -22.19 24.46
CA LEU A 562 6.94 -22.87 23.86
C LEU A 562 7.23 -24.17 24.62
N GLY A 563 7.81 -25.17 23.94
CA GLY A 563 8.13 -26.45 24.57
C GLY A 563 8.61 -27.50 23.58
N CYS A 564 8.92 -28.68 24.11
CA CYS A 564 9.19 -29.88 23.30
C CYS A 564 7.86 -30.59 22.98
N THR A 565 7.83 -31.44 21.96
CA THR A 565 6.71 -32.38 21.79
C THR A 565 6.58 -33.23 23.06
N GLY A 566 5.40 -33.19 23.70
CA GLY A 566 5.10 -33.90 24.94
C GLY A 566 5.24 -33.08 26.24
N SER A 567 5.91 -31.92 26.26
CA SER A 567 6.20 -31.18 27.53
C SER A 567 5.00 -30.47 28.20
N GLY A 568 3.77 -30.72 27.73
CA GLY A 568 2.55 -30.14 28.31
C GLY A 568 2.20 -28.72 27.83
N LYS A 569 2.93 -28.16 26.84
CA LYS A 569 2.61 -26.93 26.09
C LYS A 569 1.12 -26.76 25.78
N SER A 570 0.57 -27.65 24.96
CA SER A 570 -0.81 -27.51 24.45
C SER A 570 -1.87 -27.75 25.53
N HIS A 571 -1.58 -28.57 26.56
CA HIS A 571 -2.42 -28.67 27.77
C HIS A 571 -2.37 -27.38 28.61
N THR A 572 -1.23 -26.69 28.65
CA THR A 572 -1.11 -25.43 29.40
C THR A 572 -1.99 -24.35 28.76
N ILE A 573 -1.93 -24.21 27.43
CA ILE A 573 -2.63 -23.15 26.69
C ILE A 573 -4.10 -23.50 26.37
N LEU A 574 -4.42 -24.75 25.97
CA LEU A 574 -5.77 -25.20 25.58
C LEU A 574 -6.46 -26.13 26.61
N GLY A 575 -5.80 -26.49 27.70
CA GLY A 575 -6.40 -27.33 28.74
C GLY A 575 -6.64 -28.79 28.33
N THR A 576 -7.69 -29.35 28.89
CA THR A 576 -8.24 -30.69 28.62
C THR A 576 -9.77 -30.63 28.66
N LYS A 577 -10.44 -31.76 28.42
CA LYS A 577 -11.91 -31.85 28.54
C LYS A 577 -12.44 -31.58 29.96
N SER A 578 -11.61 -31.71 31.00
CA SER A 578 -12.01 -31.53 32.41
C SER A 578 -11.40 -30.30 33.07
N GLN A 579 -10.27 -29.79 32.55
CA GLN A 579 -9.54 -28.66 33.12
C GLN A 579 -9.27 -27.58 32.06
N ARG A 580 -9.68 -26.34 32.33
CA ARG A 580 -9.46 -25.18 31.46
C ARG A 580 -7.96 -24.91 31.23
N GLY A 581 -7.63 -24.47 30.03
CA GLY A 581 -6.34 -23.88 29.66
C GLY A 581 -6.34 -22.37 29.88
N LEU A 582 -5.17 -21.76 29.69
CA LEU A 582 -5.05 -20.30 29.72
C LEU A 582 -5.99 -19.62 28.71
N VAL A 583 -6.21 -20.20 27.51
CA VAL A 583 -7.16 -19.67 26.52
C VAL A 583 -8.59 -19.62 27.07
N GLN A 584 -9.11 -20.72 27.62
CA GLN A 584 -10.48 -20.74 28.14
C GLN A 584 -10.64 -19.86 29.38
N MET A 585 -9.63 -19.81 30.26
CA MET A 585 -9.66 -18.91 31.42
C MET A 585 -9.62 -17.42 31.00
N THR A 586 -8.81 -17.07 30.00
CA THR A 586 -8.78 -15.72 29.42
C THR A 586 -10.12 -15.34 28.79
N LEU A 587 -10.75 -16.22 28.02
CA LEU A 587 -12.08 -15.97 27.44
C LEU A 587 -13.14 -15.77 28.54
N ASP A 588 -13.19 -16.66 29.53
CA ASP A 588 -14.16 -16.59 30.64
C ASP A 588 -14.04 -15.27 31.42
N THR A 589 -12.82 -14.85 31.76
CA THR A 589 -12.57 -13.56 32.43
C THR A 589 -12.92 -12.35 31.54
N ILE A 590 -12.74 -12.42 30.22
CA ILE A 590 -13.15 -11.34 29.29
C ILE A 590 -14.68 -11.23 29.24
N PHE A 591 -15.40 -12.34 29.03
CA PHE A 591 -16.85 -12.33 28.97
C PHE A 591 -17.46 -11.91 30.33
N GLN A 592 -16.95 -12.42 31.45
CA GLN A 592 -17.38 -12.03 32.79
C GLN A 592 -17.19 -10.53 33.07
N ALA A 593 -16.16 -9.89 32.50
CA ALA A 593 -15.95 -8.45 32.63
C ALA A 593 -16.87 -7.61 31.72
N CYS A 594 -17.21 -8.13 30.53
CA CYS A 594 -17.97 -7.40 29.51
C CYS A 594 -19.50 -7.52 29.63
N ASP A 595 -20.03 -8.48 30.40
CA ASP A 595 -21.39 -9.01 30.24
C ASP A 595 -22.51 -7.94 30.15
N GLU A 596 -22.53 -6.96 31.06
CA GLU A 596 -23.52 -5.87 31.08
C GLU A 596 -23.34 -4.83 29.94
N GLN A 597 -22.14 -4.74 29.37
CA GLN A 597 -21.71 -3.73 28.38
C GLN A 597 -21.52 -4.32 26.97
N LEU A 598 -21.76 -5.62 26.79
CA LEU A 598 -21.60 -6.32 25.53
C LEU A 598 -22.83 -6.06 24.63
N VAL A 599 -22.58 -5.63 23.39
CA VAL A 599 -23.65 -5.22 22.47
C VAL A 599 -24.45 -6.43 21.96
N GLN A 600 -25.52 -6.77 22.67
CA GLN A 600 -26.42 -7.87 22.30
C GLN A 600 -27.19 -7.62 20.97
N SER A 601 -27.15 -6.40 20.43
CA SER A 601 -27.86 -6.00 19.21
C SER A 601 -27.13 -6.27 17.89
N PHE A 602 -26.04 -7.05 17.87
CA PHE A 602 -25.42 -7.54 16.62
C PHE A 602 -26.33 -8.44 15.78
N TYR A 603 -27.43 -8.93 16.36
CA TYR A 603 -28.55 -9.55 15.65
C TYR A 603 -29.42 -8.54 14.85
N GLY A 604 -28.97 -7.29 14.69
CA GLY A 604 -29.59 -6.25 13.85
C GLY A 604 -28.60 -5.52 12.93
N ALA A 605 -29.05 -5.17 11.71
CA ALA A 605 -28.21 -4.67 10.62
C ALA A 605 -27.27 -3.49 10.94
N PRO A 606 -27.69 -2.43 11.67
CA PRO A 606 -26.85 -1.24 11.86
C PRO A 606 -25.62 -1.51 12.73
N ALA A 607 -25.74 -2.33 13.77
CA ALA A 607 -24.64 -2.67 14.67
C ALA A 607 -23.60 -3.53 13.95
N PHE A 608 -24.05 -4.54 13.18
CA PHE A 608 -23.20 -5.40 12.38
C PHE A 608 -22.43 -4.61 11.31
N SER A 609 -23.13 -3.81 10.49
CA SER A 609 -22.50 -3.00 9.43
C SER A 609 -21.52 -1.95 9.98
N SER A 610 -21.84 -1.34 11.13
CA SER A 610 -20.94 -0.42 11.84
C SER A 610 -19.65 -1.11 12.33
N LEU A 611 -19.75 -2.37 12.78
CA LEU A 611 -18.60 -3.15 13.22
C LEU A 611 -17.74 -3.62 12.04
N ALA A 612 -18.37 -4.05 10.94
CA ALA A 612 -17.70 -4.49 9.72
C ALA A 612 -16.92 -3.35 9.04
N ALA A 613 -17.52 -2.15 8.94
CA ALA A 613 -16.82 -0.95 8.43
C ALA A 613 -15.63 -0.50 9.32
N ALA A 614 -15.57 -0.96 10.56
CA ALA A 614 -14.46 -0.75 11.48
C ALA A 614 -13.39 -1.87 11.46
N ASP A 615 -13.49 -2.84 10.54
CA ASP A 615 -12.40 -3.77 10.29
C ASP A 615 -11.22 -3.10 9.55
N VAL A 616 -10.07 -3.78 9.55
CA VAL A 616 -8.83 -3.36 8.86
C VAL A 616 -8.13 -4.51 8.13
N SER A 617 -8.72 -5.71 8.10
CA SER A 617 -8.19 -6.92 7.49
C SER A 617 -8.87 -7.30 6.15
N GLU A 618 -9.98 -6.65 5.78
CA GLU A 618 -10.95 -7.19 4.80
C GLU A 618 -11.37 -8.60 5.18
N ALA A 619 -11.73 -8.80 6.45
CA ALA A 619 -12.18 -10.08 6.97
C ALA A 619 -13.63 -10.39 6.54
N GLN A 620 -13.94 -11.66 6.31
CA GLN A 620 -15.33 -12.11 6.19
C GLN A 620 -15.93 -12.21 7.60
N MET A 621 -16.85 -11.32 7.93
CA MET A 621 -17.46 -11.25 9.26
C MET A 621 -18.79 -12.02 9.34
N PHE A 622 -18.97 -12.78 10.42
CA PHE A 622 -20.19 -13.53 10.73
C PHE A 622 -20.56 -13.32 12.20
N THR A 623 -21.84 -13.48 12.58
CA THR A 623 -22.21 -13.72 13.99
C THR A 623 -21.98 -15.20 14.32
N ALA A 624 -21.68 -15.53 15.58
CA ALA A 624 -21.42 -16.91 15.98
C ALA A 624 -22.59 -17.85 15.65
N THR A 625 -23.82 -17.42 15.90
CA THR A 625 -25.03 -18.19 15.50
C THR A 625 -25.07 -18.44 13.99
N ALA A 626 -24.89 -17.42 13.13
CA ALA A 626 -24.91 -17.61 11.68
C ALA A 626 -23.76 -18.52 11.18
N TYR A 627 -22.58 -18.41 11.79
CA TYR A 627 -21.45 -19.30 11.51
C TYR A 627 -21.74 -20.75 11.91
N ILE A 628 -22.24 -20.98 13.12
CA ILE A 628 -22.57 -22.30 13.65
C ILE A 628 -23.68 -22.94 12.82
N ASP A 629 -24.74 -22.20 12.48
CA ASP A 629 -25.82 -22.70 11.61
C ASP A 629 -25.30 -23.03 10.20
N SER A 630 -24.36 -22.27 9.64
CA SER A 630 -23.73 -22.60 8.34
C SER A 630 -22.86 -23.86 8.36
N MET A 631 -22.30 -24.23 9.53
CA MET A 631 -21.40 -25.38 9.69
C MET A 631 -22.13 -26.67 10.11
N TYR A 632 -23.26 -26.53 10.82
CA TYR A 632 -23.99 -27.62 11.47
C TYR A 632 -25.50 -27.73 11.12
N GLY A 633 -26.03 -26.85 10.26
CA GLY A 633 -27.42 -26.94 9.77
C GLY A 633 -27.68 -28.14 8.84
N ASP A 634 -28.88 -28.73 8.92
CA ASP A 634 -29.35 -29.76 7.97
C ASP A 634 -29.85 -29.08 6.67
N GLU A 635 -29.34 -29.50 5.50
CA GLU A 635 -29.81 -28.99 4.20
C GLU A 635 -31.23 -29.48 3.86
N GLN A 636 -32.23 -28.58 3.89
CA GLN A 636 -33.56 -28.84 3.31
C GLN A 636 -34.10 -27.68 2.47
N SER A 637 -33.70 -27.69 1.18
CA SER A 637 -34.48 -27.26 0.00
C SER A 637 -35.35 -25.97 0.10
N GLY A 638 -34.83 -24.85 -0.40
CA GLY A 638 -35.63 -23.66 -0.79
C GLY A 638 -35.28 -23.19 -2.21
N ARG A 639 -36.22 -23.29 -3.16
CA ARG A 639 -36.01 -22.86 -4.57
C ARG A 639 -36.16 -21.33 -4.71
N TYR A 640 -35.12 -20.64 -5.16
CA TYR A 640 -35.25 -19.33 -5.84
C TYR A 640 -34.28 -19.21 -7.03
N SER A 641 -34.58 -18.28 -7.94
CA SER A 641 -34.15 -18.35 -9.35
C SER A 641 -32.94 -17.49 -9.72
N ARG A 642 -32.23 -17.97 -10.75
CA ARG A 642 -31.28 -17.28 -11.65
C ARG A 642 -31.24 -15.74 -11.57
N ALA A 643 -30.18 -15.20 -10.94
CA ALA A 643 -29.25 -14.21 -11.51
C ALA A 643 -28.22 -13.83 -10.43
N GLN A 644 -26.93 -13.73 -10.77
CA GLN A 644 -25.91 -13.17 -9.85
C GLN A 644 -24.96 -12.22 -10.57
N THR A 645 -25.30 -10.94 -10.51
CA THR A 645 -24.33 -9.85 -10.41
C THR A 645 -23.54 -10.01 -9.09
N PRO A 646 -22.23 -9.74 -9.05
CA PRO A 646 -21.45 -9.88 -7.81
C PRO A 646 -21.70 -8.71 -6.84
N MET A 647 -22.80 -8.78 -6.08
CA MET A 647 -23.06 -7.96 -4.89
C MET A 647 -23.25 -8.88 -3.68
N ALA A 648 -22.50 -8.63 -2.61
CA ALA A 648 -22.56 -9.40 -1.38
C ALA A 648 -23.63 -8.84 -0.42
N ASP A 649 -24.91 -8.99 -0.77
CA ASP A 649 -26.04 -8.54 0.05
C ASP A 649 -26.22 -9.41 1.31
N CYS A 650 -25.56 -9.02 2.40
CA CYS A 650 -25.77 -9.57 3.74
C CYS A 650 -27.09 -9.03 4.37
N SER A 651 -28.23 -9.30 3.72
CA SER A 651 -29.53 -8.70 4.06
C SER A 651 -30.67 -9.74 4.22
N ILE A 652 -30.45 -10.80 5.02
CA ILE A 652 -31.52 -11.71 5.47
C ILE A 652 -31.65 -11.64 6.99
N PHE A 653 -32.38 -10.63 7.48
CA PHE A 653 -32.85 -10.57 8.86
C PHE A 653 -34.16 -11.35 9.00
N SER A 654 -34.06 -12.65 9.22
CA SER A 654 -35.22 -13.50 9.49
C SER A 654 -35.70 -13.31 10.94
N THR A 655 -36.55 -12.31 11.16
CA THR A 655 -37.16 -12.04 12.48
C THR A 655 -38.20 -13.09 12.85
N GLY A 656 -37.76 -14.17 13.51
CA GLY A 656 -38.60 -15.03 14.33
C GLY A 656 -39.21 -16.26 13.64
N SER A 657 -38.66 -17.44 13.95
CA SER A 657 -39.46 -18.68 14.01
C SER A 657 -38.84 -19.68 14.98
N THR A 658 -39.67 -20.31 15.82
CA THR A 658 -39.25 -21.21 16.90
C THR A 658 -39.03 -22.64 16.42
N TYR A 659 -37.91 -22.91 15.75
CA TYR A 659 -37.48 -24.27 15.41
C TYR A 659 -36.17 -24.65 16.09
N LYS A 660 -36.28 -25.51 17.13
CA LYS A 660 -35.11 -26.14 17.76
C LYS A 660 -34.53 -27.20 16.82
N SER A 661 -33.42 -26.90 16.15
CA SER A 661 -32.65 -27.91 15.43
C SER A 661 -32.13 -28.96 16.42
N ASN A 662 -32.57 -30.21 16.25
CA ASN A 662 -32.27 -31.31 17.17
C ASN A 662 -30.88 -31.95 16.96
N LYS A 663 -29.98 -31.29 16.22
CA LYS A 663 -28.64 -31.79 15.86
C LYS A 663 -27.47 -30.84 16.09
N MET A 664 -27.66 -29.67 16.72
CA MET A 664 -26.51 -28.91 17.23
C MET A 664 -25.69 -29.82 18.17
N PRO A 665 -24.39 -30.08 17.92
CA PRO A 665 -23.55 -30.84 18.82
C PRO A 665 -23.20 -29.98 20.03
N ARG A 666 -24.15 -29.85 20.96
CA ARG A 666 -23.93 -29.18 22.26
C ARG A 666 -22.72 -29.82 22.95
N PRO A 667 -21.67 -29.06 23.30
CA PRO A 667 -20.50 -29.61 23.98
C PRO A 667 -20.94 -30.35 25.26
N SER A 668 -20.71 -31.67 25.31
CA SER A 668 -21.34 -32.55 26.32
C SER A 668 -20.85 -32.31 27.74
N THR A 669 -19.80 -31.50 27.90
CA THR A 669 -19.43 -30.78 29.13
C THR A 669 -18.34 -29.76 28.77
N LEU A 670 -18.61 -28.46 28.90
CA LEU A 670 -17.55 -27.45 28.87
C LEU A 670 -16.70 -27.59 30.15
N PRO A 671 -15.36 -27.48 30.09
CA PRO A 671 -14.52 -27.58 31.28
C PRO A 671 -14.80 -26.38 32.21
N SER A 672 -15.26 -26.66 33.43
CA SER A 672 -15.68 -25.66 34.43
C SER A 672 -14.64 -25.37 35.51
N SER A 673 -13.53 -26.13 35.55
CA SER A 673 -12.48 -25.97 36.56
C SER A 673 -11.11 -25.61 35.94
N PRO A 674 -10.28 -24.79 36.58
CA PRO A 674 -10.62 -23.92 37.72
C PRO A 674 -11.59 -22.79 37.31
N SER A 675 -12.41 -22.34 38.27
CA SER A 675 -13.23 -21.13 38.10
C SER A 675 -12.36 -19.88 38.15
N VAL A 676 -12.70 -18.85 37.38
CA VAL A 676 -12.09 -17.51 37.46
C VAL A 676 -13.03 -16.48 38.12
N ALA A 677 -14.19 -16.90 38.64
CA ALA A 677 -15.24 -16.01 39.14
C ALA A 677 -14.77 -14.97 40.18
N ASP A 678 -13.77 -15.31 40.99
CA ASP A 678 -13.15 -14.42 41.99
C ASP A 678 -12.31 -13.27 41.39
N ILE A 679 -12.16 -13.20 40.06
CA ILE A 679 -11.32 -12.24 39.34
C ILE A 679 -12.21 -11.22 38.66
N GLN A 680 -12.29 -10.03 39.26
CA GLN A 680 -12.99 -8.87 38.69
C GLN A 680 -11.99 -7.97 37.97
N ILE A 681 -12.33 -7.55 36.75
CA ILE A 681 -11.56 -6.58 35.96
C ILE A 681 -12.39 -5.29 35.85
N PRO A 682 -11.81 -4.11 36.10
CA PRO A 682 -12.52 -2.84 35.97
C PRO A 682 -12.82 -2.54 34.49
N THR A 683 -14.09 -2.28 34.19
CA THR A 683 -14.56 -1.86 32.86
C THR A 683 -15.05 -0.42 32.88
N ASP A 684 -15.62 0.04 31.76
CA ASP A 684 -15.86 1.45 31.46
C ASP A 684 -17.37 1.63 31.25
N PRO A 685 -18.12 2.20 32.20
CA PRO A 685 -19.59 2.11 32.24
C PRO A 685 -20.28 2.82 31.07
N ASP A 686 -19.63 3.83 30.50
CA ASP A 686 -20.14 4.60 29.37
C ASP A 686 -19.71 4.02 28.00
N ALA A 687 -19.26 2.76 27.96
CA ALA A 687 -18.72 2.10 26.77
C ALA A 687 -19.48 0.83 26.36
N GLU A 688 -19.60 0.64 25.05
CA GLU A 688 -20.12 -0.56 24.39
C GLU A 688 -18.97 -1.44 23.88
N TYR A 689 -19.05 -2.76 24.10
CA TYR A 689 -18.03 -3.73 23.69
C TYR A 689 -18.54 -4.75 22.67
N ALA A 690 -17.62 -5.22 21.81
CA ALA A 690 -17.80 -6.38 20.94
C ALA A 690 -16.57 -7.29 21.01
N ILE A 691 -16.79 -8.61 21.05
CA ILE A 691 -15.72 -9.61 21.04
C ILE A 691 -15.73 -10.31 19.68
N VAL A 692 -14.62 -10.22 18.95
CA VAL A 692 -14.47 -10.80 17.61
C VAL A 692 -13.31 -11.81 17.62
N MET A 693 -13.59 -13.05 17.25
CA MET A 693 -12.62 -14.14 17.24
C MET A 693 -12.23 -14.52 15.82
N SER A 694 -10.96 -14.88 15.63
CA SER A 694 -10.44 -15.52 14.41
C SER A 694 -9.34 -16.51 14.76
N MET A 695 -9.16 -17.54 13.94
CA MET A 695 -8.17 -18.59 14.17
C MET A 695 -7.47 -18.97 12.86
N TYR A 696 -6.15 -19.11 12.91
CA TYR A 696 -5.35 -19.51 11.76
C TYR A 696 -4.14 -20.34 12.20
N GLU A 697 -3.55 -21.07 11.26
CA GLU A 697 -2.33 -21.82 11.46
C GLU A 697 -1.21 -21.37 10.51
N VAL A 698 0.02 -21.32 11.03
CA VAL A 698 1.24 -21.16 10.23
C VAL A 698 1.84 -22.55 10.02
N TYR A 699 1.86 -22.99 8.77
CA TYR A 699 2.35 -24.29 8.34
C TYR A 699 3.19 -24.17 7.07
N ASN A 700 4.42 -24.69 7.07
CA ASN A 700 5.33 -24.65 5.91
C ASN A 700 5.49 -23.21 5.31
N ASP A 701 5.69 -22.23 6.20
CA ASP A 701 5.71 -20.79 5.91
C ASP A 701 4.50 -20.28 5.08
N ARG A 702 3.31 -20.87 5.28
CA ARG A 702 2.04 -20.42 4.72
C ARG A 702 1.02 -20.26 5.84
N ILE A 703 0.12 -19.30 5.66
CA ILE A 703 -0.95 -19.02 6.62
C ILE A 703 -2.23 -19.63 6.08
N PHE A 704 -2.95 -20.39 6.90
CA PHE A 704 -4.24 -20.99 6.55
C PHE A 704 -5.27 -20.62 7.60
N ASP A 705 -6.47 -20.22 7.16
CA ASP A 705 -7.61 -20.01 8.03
C ASP A 705 -8.10 -21.37 8.58
N LEU A 706 -8.52 -21.38 9.85
CA LEU A 706 -9.10 -22.53 10.55
C LEU A 706 -10.62 -22.41 10.71
N LEU A 707 -11.20 -21.28 10.29
CA LEU A 707 -12.63 -20.96 10.36
C LEU A 707 -13.24 -20.72 8.97
N SER A 708 -12.45 -20.76 7.90
CA SER A 708 -12.99 -20.73 6.53
C SER A 708 -13.78 -22.02 6.25
N GLY A 709 -15.09 -21.98 6.48
CA GLY A 709 -15.98 -23.14 6.40
C GLY A 709 -15.90 -23.84 5.05
N ASN A 710 -15.58 -25.14 5.07
CA ASN A 710 -15.39 -25.92 3.86
C ASN A 710 -16.76 -26.33 3.28
N THR A 711 -17.39 -25.42 2.53
CA THR A 711 -18.73 -25.57 1.91
C THR A 711 -18.84 -26.73 0.91
N ALA A 712 -17.74 -27.43 0.62
CA ALA A 712 -17.69 -28.61 -0.23
C ALA A 712 -17.70 -29.93 0.57
N LYS A 713 -18.74 -30.20 1.39
CA LYS A 713 -19.03 -31.56 1.92
C LYS A 713 -19.54 -32.52 0.81
N ASN A 714 -18.97 -32.44 -0.40
CA ASN A 714 -19.35 -33.23 -1.57
C ASN A 714 -18.12 -33.83 -2.28
N LYS A 715 -17.69 -35.01 -1.79
CA LYS A 715 -17.04 -36.09 -2.55
C LYS A 715 -15.77 -35.80 -3.40
N GLN A 716 -15.06 -34.69 -3.22
CA GLN A 716 -13.73 -34.49 -3.81
C GLN A 716 -12.62 -34.39 -2.73
N PRO A 717 -11.71 -35.38 -2.62
CA PRO A 717 -10.73 -35.47 -1.52
C PRO A 717 -9.49 -34.57 -1.69
N ASN A 718 -9.51 -33.57 -2.58
CA ASN A 718 -8.31 -32.85 -3.04
C ASN A 718 -8.41 -31.31 -3.09
N VAL A 719 -9.46 -30.72 -2.49
CA VAL A 719 -9.57 -29.25 -2.38
C VAL A 719 -8.57 -28.73 -1.35
N LYS A 720 -7.40 -28.25 -1.81
CA LYS A 720 -6.36 -27.68 -0.95
C LYS A 720 -6.78 -26.28 -0.46
N ARG A 721 -6.76 -26.05 0.86
CA ARG A 721 -7.03 -24.73 1.46
C ARG A 721 -6.14 -23.65 0.81
N ARG A 722 -6.71 -22.50 0.43
CA ARG A 722 -5.97 -21.36 -0.12
C ARG A 722 -5.08 -20.76 0.98
N ALA A 723 -3.81 -20.49 0.66
CA ALA A 723 -2.93 -19.78 1.57
C ALA A 723 -3.30 -18.28 1.61
N LEU A 724 -3.44 -17.72 2.80
CA LEU A 724 -3.69 -16.30 3.02
C LEU A 724 -2.41 -15.47 2.96
N LEU A 725 -2.58 -14.18 2.65
CA LEU A 725 -1.52 -13.19 2.60
C LEU A 725 -1.50 -12.33 3.87
N PHE A 726 -0.31 -11.87 4.23
CA PHE A 726 -0.09 -10.91 5.33
C PHE A 726 0.11 -9.53 4.72
N LYS A 727 -0.66 -8.53 5.15
CA LYS A 727 -0.62 -7.16 4.59
C LYS A 727 -0.48 -6.10 5.67
N ASN A 728 0.08 -4.97 5.27
CA ASN A 728 0.02 -3.71 6.00
C ASN A 728 -1.43 -3.21 6.03
N THR A 729 -1.96 -2.73 7.16
CA THR A 729 -3.29 -2.11 7.15
C THR A 729 -3.25 -0.72 6.52
N GLU A 730 -4.31 -0.30 5.82
CA GLU A 730 -4.36 1.03 5.20
C GLU A 730 -4.24 2.15 6.26
N LYS A 731 -4.93 1.96 7.39
CA LYS A 731 -5.00 2.86 8.54
C LYS A 731 -3.71 2.87 9.40
N SER A 732 -2.81 1.89 9.24
CA SER A 732 -1.48 1.86 9.87
C SER A 732 -0.59 0.80 9.19
N PRO A 733 0.48 1.17 8.49
CA PRO A 733 1.26 0.18 7.74
C PRO A 733 2.30 -0.57 8.57
N ASP A 734 2.60 -0.11 9.78
CA ASP A 734 3.41 -0.87 10.74
C ASP A 734 2.57 -1.97 11.42
N ARG A 735 1.25 -1.74 11.62
CA ARG A 735 0.31 -2.81 11.97
C ARG A 735 0.10 -3.70 10.75
N LYS A 736 0.63 -4.92 10.82
CA LYS A 736 0.36 -5.97 9.83
C LYS A 736 -0.71 -6.93 10.33
N VAL A 737 -1.57 -7.37 9.41
CA VAL A 737 -2.68 -8.29 9.65
C VAL A 737 -2.76 -9.35 8.54
N VAL A 738 -3.33 -10.50 8.86
CA VAL A 738 -3.66 -11.51 7.84
C VAL A 738 -4.91 -11.03 7.09
N ALA A 739 -4.82 -10.97 5.76
CA ALA A 739 -5.91 -10.54 4.90
C ALA A 739 -6.91 -11.68 4.65
N GLY A 740 -8.21 -11.36 4.60
CA GLY A 740 -9.24 -12.34 4.22
C GLY A 740 -9.44 -13.48 5.23
N LEU A 741 -9.15 -13.27 6.52
CA LEU A 741 -9.56 -14.18 7.59
C LEU A 741 -11.09 -14.17 7.76
N THR A 742 -11.63 -15.30 8.18
CA THR A 742 -12.97 -15.41 8.76
C THR A 742 -12.93 -14.86 10.20
N LYS A 743 -13.80 -13.91 10.50
CA LYS A 743 -13.96 -13.27 11.83
C LYS A 743 -15.37 -13.51 12.34
N ILE A 744 -15.49 -13.98 13.57
CA ILE A 744 -16.76 -14.36 14.17
C ILE A 744 -17.03 -13.47 15.39
N ILE A 745 -18.17 -12.79 15.40
CA ILE A 745 -18.65 -11.97 16.50
C ILE A 745 -19.34 -12.90 17.50
N CYS A 746 -18.84 -12.96 18.74
CA CYS A 746 -19.36 -13.84 19.80
C CYS A 746 -20.09 -13.00 20.87
N GLY A 747 -21.34 -13.36 21.15
CA GLY A 747 -22.20 -12.76 22.17
C GLY A 747 -22.09 -13.41 23.55
N SER A 748 -21.63 -14.68 23.65
CA SER A 748 -21.43 -15.37 24.93
C SER A 748 -20.16 -16.22 24.99
N PHE A 749 -19.79 -16.64 26.20
CA PHE A 749 -18.68 -17.58 26.42
C PHE A 749 -18.93 -18.94 25.77
N GLU A 750 -20.17 -19.45 25.76
CA GLU A 750 -20.51 -20.71 25.08
C GLU A 750 -20.35 -20.58 23.56
N GLU A 751 -20.78 -19.47 22.96
CA GLU A 751 -20.57 -19.19 21.54
C GLU A 751 -19.07 -19.17 21.20
N ALA A 752 -18.27 -18.44 21.99
CA ALA A 752 -16.82 -18.39 21.86
C ALA A 752 -16.16 -19.77 22.00
N MET A 753 -16.65 -20.62 22.92
CA MET A 753 -16.17 -21.98 23.09
C MET A 753 -16.53 -22.90 21.92
N MET A 754 -17.74 -22.80 21.34
CA MET A 754 -18.12 -23.58 20.15
C MET A 754 -17.31 -23.18 18.91
N VAL A 755 -16.99 -21.90 18.76
CA VAL A 755 -16.06 -21.40 17.73
C VAL A 755 -14.65 -21.98 17.93
N LEU A 756 -14.13 -21.91 19.17
CA LEU A 756 -12.82 -22.45 19.53
C LEU A 756 -12.73 -23.96 19.29
N GLU A 757 -13.76 -24.73 19.68
CA GLU A 757 -13.81 -26.17 19.42
C GLU A 757 -13.84 -26.47 17.91
N THR A 758 -14.62 -25.73 17.12
CA THR A 758 -14.71 -25.93 15.66
C THR A 758 -13.35 -25.70 14.98
N GLY A 759 -12.68 -24.58 15.24
CA GLY A 759 -11.33 -24.33 14.70
C GLY A 759 -10.27 -25.32 15.22
N LEU A 760 -10.44 -25.85 16.44
CA LEU A 760 -9.61 -26.94 16.98
C LEU A 760 -9.96 -28.33 16.41
N MET A 761 -11.07 -28.50 15.68
CA MET A 761 -11.32 -29.68 14.86
C MET A 761 -10.64 -29.52 13.49
N GLU A 762 -10.79 -28.36 12.84
CA GLU A 762 -10.13 -28.08 11.55
C GLU A 762 -8.58 -28.14 11.62
N ARG A 763 -7.98 -27.79 12.76
CA ARG A 763 -6.53 -27.97 13.04
C ARG A 763 -6.09 -29.42 13.34
N LYS A 764 -7.03 -30.37 13.39
CA LYS A 764 -6.76 -31.82 13.59
C LYS A 764 -7.01 -32.67 12.35
N VAL A 765 -7.78 -32.16 11.39
CA VAL A 765 -8.18 -32.90 10.17
C VAL A 765 -7.11 -32.85 9.07
N THR A 766 -6.16 -31.90 9.14
CA THR A 766 -4.92 -31.85 8.35
C THR A 766 -3.91 -32.93 8.81
N GLY A 767 -4.29 -34.19 8.64
CA GLY A 767 -3.69 -35.32 9.34
C GLY A 767 -2.32 -35.78 8.83
N THR A 768 -1.34 -35.83 9.73
CA THR A 768 -0.27 -36.84 9.70
C THR A 768 -0.48 -37.85 10.83
N GLY A 769 -0.51 -39.14 10.50
CA GLY A 769 -1.05 -40.21 11.35
C GLY A 769 -0.18 -40.64 12.53
N SER A 770 0.27 -39.71 13.39
CA SER A 770 1.16 -40.03 14.52
C SER A 770 1.00 -39.20 15.80
N ASN A 771 0.19 -38.13 15.83
CA ASN A 771 -0.05 -37.37 17.07
C ASN A 771 -1.45 -36.72 17.13
N ALA A 772 -2.38 -37.34 17.86
CA ALA A 772 -3.72 -36.78 18.09
C ALA A 772 -3.77 -35.60 19.09
N VAL A 773 -2.63 -35.22 19.68
CA VAL A 773 -2.53 -34.31 20.85
C VAL A 773 -1.47 -33.20 20.67
N SER A 774 -0.71 -33.20 19.57
CA SER A 774 0.28 -32.15 19.28
C SER A 774 0.34 -31.85 17.78
N SER A 775 -0.19 -30.68 17.40
CA SER A 775 -0.16 -30.19 16.02
C SER A 775 1.26 -29.93 15.53
N ARG A 776 1.47 -30.14 14.23
CA ARG A 776 2.70 -29.82 13.48
C ARG A 776 2.68 -28.43 12.82
N SER A 777 1.67 -27.63 13.16
CA SER A 777 1.49 -26.23 12.77
C SER A 777 1.50 -25.32 14.00
N HIS A 778 1.97 -24.08 13.85
CA HIS A 778 1.87 -23.06 14.91
C HIS A 778 0.45 -22.48 14.89
N GLY A 779 -0.31 -22.68 15.96
CA GLY A 779 -1.72 -22.26 16.03
C GLY A 779 -1.89 -20.89 16.67
N PHE A 780 -2.57 -19.98 15.96
CA PHE A 780 -2.87 -18.63 16.40
C PHE A 780 -4.37 -18.50 16.71
N PHE A 781 -4.68 -18.05 17.92
CA PHE A 781 -6.02 -17.73 18.39
C PHE A 781 -6.05 -16.22 18.61
N HIS A 782 -6.80 -15.49 17.79
CA HIS A 782 -6.77 -14.03 17.75
C HIS A 782 -8.11 -13.46 18.18
N ILE A 783 -8.11 -12.81 19.34
CA ILE A 783 -9.28 -12.17 19.96
C ILE A 783 -9.12 -10.66 19.78
N GLU A 784 -10.00 -10.04 19.01
CA GLU A 784 -10.07 -8.59 18.85
C GLU A 784 -11.21 -8.06 19.71
N ILE A 785 -10.87 -7.24 20.71
CA ILE A 785 -11.85 -6.53 21.55
C ILE A 785 -12.08 -5.16 20.92
N LYS A 786 -13.33 -4.90 20.52
CA LYS A 786 -13.76 -3.61 19.97
C LYS A 786 -14.49 -2.82 21.05
N LYS A 787 -14.12 -1.56 21.26
CA LYS A 787 -14.71 -0.65 22.28
C LYS A 787 -15.12 0.68 21.65
N ARG A 788 -16.33 1.16 21.94
CA ARG A 788 -16.80 2.53 21.58
C ARG A 788 -17.56 3.17 22.74
N ALA A 789 -17.77 4.49 22.70
CA ALA A 789 -18.70 5.16 23.62
C ALA A 789 -20.15 4.72 23.36
N ALA A 790 -20.93 4.53 24.42
CA ALA A 790 -22.32 4.10 24.35
C ALA A 790 -23.25 5.21 23.83
N GLU A 791 -23.15 6.43 24.36
CA GLU A 791 -23.80 7.62 23.82
C GLU A 791 -22.90 8.87 23.95
N PRO A 792 -22.75 9.70 22.88
CA PRO A 792 -23.11 9.40 21.49
C PRO A 792 -22.24 8.27 20.91
N LYS A 793 -22.80 7.45 20.02
CA LYS A 793 -22.13 6.24 19.50
C LYS A 793 -20.93 6.59 18.61
N GLY A 794 -19.75 6.55 19.24
CA GLY A 794 -18.47 6.86 18.61
C GLY A 794 -17.92 5.74 17.70
N PRO A 795 -16.79 5.98 17.02
CA PRO A 795 -16.10 4.96 16.24
C PRO A 795 -15.55 3.84 17.13
N TRP A 796 -15.52 2.62 16.58
CA TRP A 796 -14.92 1.46 17.27
C TRP A 796 -13.39 1.57 17.31
N SER A 797 -12.83 1.61 18.52
CA SER A 797 -11.42 1.33 18.79
C SER A 797 -11.18 -0.19 18.89
N SER A 798 -9.94 -0.66 18.67
CA SER A 798 -9.59 -2.09 18.62
C SER A 798 -8.32 -2.46 19.38
N SER A 799 -8.43 -3.36 20.35
CA SER A 799 -7.31 -4.02 21.03
C SER A 799 -7.19 -5.47 20.59
N ASN A 800 -5.97 -5.98 20.36
CA ASN A 800 -5.75 -7.37 19.94
C ASN A 800 -5.11 -8.18 21.07
N LEU A 801 -5.71 -9.30 21.43
CA LEU A 801 -5.09 -10.34 22.25
C LEU A 801 -4.83 -11.57 21.37
N THR A 802 -3.56 -11.82 21.07
CA THR A 802 -3.14 -12.98 20.27
C THR A 802 -2.56 -14.04 21.19
N ILE A 803 -3.10 -15.24 21.15
CA ILE A 803 -2.64 -16.39 21.93
C ILE A 803 -2.07 -17.44 20.96
N VAL A 804 -0.91 -18.02 21.28
CA VAL A 804 -0.15 -18.87 20.35
C VAL A 804 0.29 -20.19 20.99
N ASP A 805 -0.15 -21.30 20.37
CA ASP A 805 0.33 -22.66 20.62
C ASP A 805 1.35 -23.02 19.54
N LEU A 806 2.63 -22.73 19.81
CA LEU A 806 3.71 -23.06 18.90
C LEU A 806 3.83 -24.59 18.73
N ALA A 807 4.29 -25.06 17.58
CA ALA A 807 4.64 -26.45 17.38
C ALA A 807 5.80 -26.84 18.33
N GLY A 808 5.78 -28.07 18.84
CA GLY A 808 6.84 -28.55 19.73
C GLY A 808 8.12 -28.84 18.96
N SER A 809 9.29 -28.52 19.54
CA SER A 809 10.54 -29.05 19.00
C SER A 809 10.62 -30.56 19.26
N GLU A 810 10.97 -31.32 18.22
CA GLU A 810 11.18 -32.75 18.29
C GLU A 810 12.39 -33.16 17.44
N ARG A 811 13.12 -34.18 17.90
CA ARG A 811 14.30 -34.66 17.18
C ARG A 811 13.89 -35.52 15.99
N ALA A 812 14.46 -35.21 14.82
CA ALA A 812 14.32 -35.96 13.58
C ALA A 812 14.48 -37.49 13.75
N ARG A 813 15.40 -37.96 14.61
CA ARG A 813 15.60 -39.40 14.90
C ARG A 813 14.49 -40.04 15.76
N ASN A 814 13.76 -39.25 16.53
CA ASN A 814 12.72 -39.72 17.46
C ASN A 814 11.35 -39.76 16.74
N ALA A 815 11.15 -38.94 15.70
CA ALA A 815 10.05 -39.08 14.76
C ALA A 815 10.20 -40.40 13.98
N LYS A 816 9.30 -41.36 14.23
CA LYS A 816 9.38 -42.73 13.69
C LYS A 816 8.99 -42.84 12.20
N THR A 817 9.08 -41.76 11.44
CA THR A 817 8.41 -41.60 10.14
C THR A 817 9.35 -41.01 9.10
N ALA A 818 9.42 -41.65 7.93
CA ALA A 818 10.26 -41.24 6.81
C ALA A 818 9.52 -40.30 5.84
N GLY A 819 10.25 -39.75 4.87
CA GLY A 819 9.70 -38.93 3.78
C GLY A 819 9.21 -37.55 4.23
N GLU A 820 8.05 -37.13 3.73
CA GLU A 820 7.50 -35.77 3.93
C GLU A 820 7.40 -35.38 5.41
N THR A 821 7.01 -36.32 6.27
CA THR A 821 6.90 -36.13 7.73
C THR A 821 8.23 -35.79 8.42
N LEU A 822 9.37 -36.14 7.83
CA LEU A 822 10.70 -35.79 8.32
C LEU A 822 11.11 -34.39 7.87
N ALA A 823 10.79 -34.03 6.62
CA ALA A 823 11.00 -32.68 6.08
C ALA A 823 10.11 -31.64 6.79
N GLU A 824 8.88 -32.01 7.12
CA GLU A 824 7.95 -31.25 7.95
C GLU A 824 8.53 -30.95 9.35
N ALA A 825 9.03 -31.98 10.05
CA ALA A 825 9.71 -31.81 11.34
C ALA A 825 11.00 -30.98 11.22
N GLY A 826 11.71 -31.06 10.08
CA GLY A 826 12.82 -30.16 9.75
C GLY A 826 12.37 -28.69 9.73
N LYS A 827 11.33 -28.37 8.95
CA LYS A 827 10.79 -27.01 8.79
C LYS A 827 10.21 -26.41 10.08
N ILE A 828 9.64 -27.23 10.96
CA ILE A 828 9.23 -26.78 12.30
C ILE A 828 10.45 -26.32 13.11
N ASN A 829 11.47 -27.18 13.21
CA ASN A 829 12.70 -26.85 13.94
C ASN A 829 13.46 -25.68 13.30
N GLU A 830 13.42 -25.53 11.97
CA GLU A 830 13.93 -24.39 11.22
C GLU A 830 13.20 -23.09 11.59
N SER A 831 11.86 -23.07 11.62
CA SER A 831 11.09 -21.89 12.04
C SER A 831 11.38 -21.48 13.51
N LEU A 832 11.61 -22.46 14.39
CA LEU A 832 12.03 -22.23 15.77
C LEU A 832 13.51 -21.81 15.89
N MET A 833 14.37 -22.24 14.95
CA MET A 833 15.75 -21.79 14.84
C MET A 833 15.82 -20.34 14.37
N TYR A 834 15.04 -19.92 13.38
CA TYR A 834 14.92 -18.52 12.97
C TYR A 834 14.40 -17.63 14.11
N LEU A 835 13.43 -18.11 14.89
CA LEU A 835 12.98 -17.46 16.12
C LEU A 835 14.14 -17.27 17.13
N GLY A 836 14.89 -18.34 17.41
CA GLY A 836 16.07 -18.30 18.29
C GLY A 836 17.19 -17.37 17.77
N GLN A 837 17.46 -17.38 16.46
CA GLN A 837 18.43 -16.48 15.80
C GLN A 837 18.01 -15.01 15.89
N CYS A 838 16.74 -14.70 15.69
CA CYS A 838 16.22 -13.34 15.84
C CYS A 838 16.34 -12.84 17.29
N MET A 839 16.12 -13.73 18.28
CA MET A 839 16.31 -13.41 19.69
C MET A 839 17.79 -13.24 20.06
N GLN A 840 18.68 -14.11 19.57
CA GLN A 840 20.13 -13.98 19.75
C GLN A 840 20.64 -12.64 19.21
N MET A 841 20.33 -12.31 17.95
CA MET A 841 20.77 -11.05 17.34
C MET A 841 20.18 -9.79 18.00
N GLN A 842 19.06 -9.89 18.73
CA GLN A 842 18.54 -8.80 19.57
C GLN A 842 19.23 -8.71 20.93
N SER A 843 19.66 -9.84 21.53
CA SER A 843 20.50 -9.81 22.73
C SER A 843 21.90 -9.25 22.39
N ASP A 844 22.53 -9.75 21.32
CA ASP A 844 23.87 -9.32 20.87
C ASP A 844 23.93 -7.83 20.50
N ASN A 845 22.86 -7.28 19.89
CA ASN A 845 22.78 -5.85 19.53
C ASN A 845 22.76 -4.90 20.74
N GLN A 846 22.61 -5.39 21.98
CA GLN A 846 22.77 -4.55 23.18
C GLN A 846 24.21 -4.01 23.32
N GLY A 847 25.19 -4.63 22.65
CA GLY A 847 26.55 -4.08 22.49
C GLY A 847 26.68 -2.88 21.55
N GLY A 848 25.59 -2.35 20.98
CA GLY A 848 25.60 -1.15 20.14
C GLY A 848 26.01 -1.36 18.67
N SER A 849 26.09 -2.62 18.22
CA SER A 849 26.30 -2.97 16.81
C SER A 849 25.07 -2.61 15.95
N LYS A 850 25.28 -2.34 14.65
CA LYS A 850 24.19 -2.10 13.68
C LYS A 850 23.89 -3.33 12.81
N ASN A 851 23.68 -4.50 13.43
CA ASN A 851 23.23 -5.68 12.69
C ASN A 851 21.71 -5.63 12.44
N ILE A 852 21.31 -5.80 11.18
CA ILE A 852 19.90 -5.85 10.76
C ILE A 852 19.31 -7.21 11.18
N VAL A 853 18.43 -7.21 12.18
CA VAL A 853 17.79 -8.45 12.66
C VAL A 853 16.75 -8.94 11.63
N PRO A 854 16.86 -10.18 11.13
CA PRO A 854 16.14 -10.63 9.94
C PRO A 854 14.73 -11.17 10.24
N PHE A 855 13.91 -10.43 11.00
CA PHE A 855 12.52 -10.83 11.34
C PHE A 855 11.64 -11.17 10.13
N ARG A 856 12.01 -10.67 8.94
CA ARG A 856 11.37 -10.89 7.63
C ARG A 856 11.74 -12.21 6.93
N GLN A 857 12.59 -13.06 7.52
CA GLN A 857 12.98 -14.35 6.92
C GLN A 857 11.96 -15.48 7.14
N CYS A 858 11.04 -15.34 8.10
CA CYS A 858 9.96 -16.29 8.32
C CYS A 858 8.69 -15.58 8.80
N LYS A 859 7.52 -16.02 8.32
CA LYS A 859 6.22 -15.45 8.71
C LYS A 859 5.90 -15.68 10.18
N LEU A 860 6.46 -16.72 10.81
CA LEU A 860 6.33 -16.96 12.25
C LEU A 860 6.94 -15.80 13.06
N THR A 861 8.18 -15.44 12.77
CA THR A 861 8.86 -14.31 13.44
C THR A 861 8.19 -12.99 13.09
N GLU A 862 7.73 -12.82 11.85
CA GLU A 862 7.02 -11.60 11.46
C GLU A 862 5.70 -11.43 12.22
N LEU A 863 4.87 -12.47 12.32
CA LEU A 863 3.60 -12.45 13.06
C LEU A 863 3.77 -12.25 14.57
N LEU A 864 4.81 -12.84 15.17
CA LEU A 864 5.10 -12.71 16.60
C LEU A 864 5.68 -11.34 16.98
N PHE A 865 6.45 -10.69 16.09
CA PHE A 865 7.21 -9.49 16.43
C PHE A 865 6.73 -8.19 15.77
N SER A 866 5.99 -8.22 14.65
CA SER A 866 5.64 -6.99 13.92
C SER A 866 4.82 -5.99 14.72
N ASN A 867 4.01 -6.49 15.67
CA ASN A 867 3.18 -5.67 16.56
C ASN A 867 3.81 -5.46 17.96
N SER A 868 4.90 -6.18 18.27
CA SER A 868 5.58 -6.13 19.58
C SER A 868 6.54 -4.95 19.70
N PHE A 869 7.29 -4.63 18.65
CA PHE A 869 8.19 -3.49 18.66
C PHE A 869 7.42 -2.21 18.31
N PRO A 870 7.45 -1.15 19.15
CA PRO A 870 7.08 0.16 18.68
C PRO A 870 8.06 0.52 17.55
N ALA A 871 7.54 0.88 16.38
CA ALA A 871 8.39 1.16 15.23
C ALA A 871 9.44 2.21 15.61
N SER A 872 10.73 1.90 15.42
CA SER A 872 11.89 2.75 15.80
C SER A 872 12.00 4.03 14.97
N ALA A 873 10.93 4.33 14.26
CA ALA A 873 10.89 5.00 12.99
C ALA A 873 9.74 5.98 12.94
N ARG A 874 9.19 6.35 14.13
CA ARG A 874 8.20 7.37 14.49
C ARG A 874 6.80 6.81 14.97
N GLN A 875 5.87 7.45 15.72
CA GLN A 875 5.98 8.64 16.58
C GLN A 875 4.81 9.69 16.74
N ALA A 876 3.51 9.36 16.87
CA ALA A 876 2.37 10.18 17.43
C ALA A 876 1.16 10.64 16.55
N GLN A 877 0.16 9.77 16.39
CA GLN A 877 -1.24 10.04 16.76
C GLN A 877 -1.79 8.74 17.40
N SER A 878 -2.61 8.85 18.43
CA SER A 878 -2.93 7.78 19.41
C SER A 878 -1.70 7.28 20.21
N HIS A 879 -1.80 7.34 21.55
CA HIS A 879 -0.80 6.77 22.47
C HIS A 879 -0.95 5.24 22.57
N ARG A 880 -0.63 4.51 21.50
CA ARG A 880 -0.62 3.05 21.54
C ARG A 880 0.54 2.56 22.41
N GLN A 881 0.22 1.94 23.54
CA GLN A 881 1.22 1.27 24.38
C GLN A 881 1.83 0.08 23.60
N PRO A 882 3.15 -0.19 23.72
CA PRO A 882 3.79 -1.32 23.04
C PRO A 882 3.16 -2.65 23.51
N GLN A 883 3.10 -3.67 22.67
CA GLN A 883 2.46 -4.95 23.04
C GLN A 883 3.00 -5.48 24.38
N LYS A 884 2.13 -6.02 25.24
CA LYS A 884 2.61 -6.83 26.37
C LYS A 884 2.81 -8.25 25.84
N SER A 885 3.98 -8.84 26.04
CA SER A 885 4.26 -10.20 25.58
C SER A 885 4.66 -11.10 26.75
N ILE A 886 3.93 -12.20 26.91
CA ILE A 886 4.19 -13.27 27.88
C ILE A 886 4.60 -14.52 27.10
N MET A 887 5.68 -15.18 27.50
CA MET A 887 6.04 -16.49 26.97
C MET A 887 6.08 -17.53 28.10
N VAL A 888 5.18 -18.51 28.05
CA VAL A 888 5.17 -19.64 28.98
C VAL A 888 5.90 -20.82 28.34
N VAL A 889 7.09 -21.10 28.86
CA VAL A 889 7.96 -22.20 28.45
C VAL A 889 7.58 -23.43 29.25
N THR A 890 7.35 -24.55 28.58
CA THR A 890 6.95 -25.80 29.22
C THR A 890 8.04 -26.85 29.02
N ALA A 891 8.61 -27.34 30.12
CA ALA A 891 9.72 -28.29 30.11
C ALA A 891 9.37 -29.57 30.86
N ASP A 892 9.85 -30.69 30.32
CA ASP A 892 9.87 -31.98 31.00
C ASP A 892 11.25 -32.16 31.67
N PRO A 893 11.33 -32.29 33.01
CA PRO A 893 12.59 -32.43 33.75
C PRO A 893 13.27 -33.81 33.61
N LYS A 894 12.62 -34.78 32.95
CA LYS A 894 13.08 -36.14 32.63
C LYS A 894 12.89 -36.50 31.13
N GLY A 895 12.58 -35.53 30.26
CA GLY A 895 12.34 -35.70 28.82
C GLY A 895 13.60 -35.83 27.96
N ASP A 896 13.54 -35.44 26.68
CA ASP A 896 14.76 -35.39 25.84
C ASP A 896 15.61 -34.18 26.22
N TYR A 897 16.63 -34.42 27.06
CA TYR A 897 17.63 -33.45 27.52
C TYR A 897 18.11 -32.47 26.43
N ASN A 898 18.28 -32.92 25.18
CA ASN A 898 18.84 -32.06 24.13
C ASN A 898 17.78 -31.12 23.55
N ALA A 899 16.56 -31.60 23.34
CA ALA A 899 15.46 -30.75 22.89
C ALA A 899 15.08 -29.75 24.00
N THR A 900 15.00 -30.21 25.26
CA THR A 900 14.75 -29.36 26.42
C THR A 900 15.85 -28.30 26.60
N SER A 901 17.14 -28.67 26.51
CA SER A 901 18.25 -27.71 26.55
C SER A 901 18.18 -26.68 25.41
N GLN A 902 17.86 -27.10 24.18
CA GLN A 902 17.72 -26.18 23.04
C GLN A 902 16.58 -25.18 23.24
N ILE A 903 15.40 -25.64 23.69
CA ILE A 903 14.27 -24.76 24.02
C ILE A 903 14.60 -23.81 25.17
N LEU A 904 15.28 -24.26 26.22
CA LEU A 904 15.64 -23.43 27.37
C LEU A 904 16.68 -22.36 27.00
N ARG A 905 17.62 -22.64 26.09
CA ARG A 905 18.54 -21.62 25.53
C ARG A 905 17.80 -20.53 24.76
N TYR A 906 16.92 -20.90 23.82
CA TYR A 906 16.08 -19.92 23.10
C TYR A 906 15.21 -19.09 24.07
N SER A 907 14.74 -19.73 25.15
CA SER A 907 13.91 -19.08 26.17
C SER A 907 14.67 -18.09 27.06
N ALA A 908 15.94 -18.36 27.38
CA ALA A 908 16.76 -17.42 28.15
C ALA A 908 17.09 -16.17 27.33
N LEU A 909 17.46 -16.35 26.05
CA LEU A 909 17.65 -15.23 25.11
C LEU A 909 16.39 -14.37 25.00
N ALA A 910 15.20 -14.98 24.98
CA ALA A 910 13.93 -14.26 24.95
C ALA A 910 13.70 -13.31 26.14
N ARG A 911 14.20 -13.66 27.33
CA ARG A 911 14.14 -12.82 28.54
C ARG A 911 15.11 -11.63 28.46
N GLU A 912 16.24 -11.82 27.78
CA GLU A 912 17.24 -10.78 27.57
C GLU A 912 16.82 -9.75 26.51
N VAL A 913 15.93 -10.10 25.57
CA VAL A 913 15.40 -9.16 24.58
C VAL A 913 14.64 -8.01 25.27
N THR A 914 15.30 -6.86 25.33
CA THR A 914 14.71 -5.59 25.77
C THR A 914 14.07 -4.84 24.61
N VAL A 915 12.98 -4.14 24.88
CA VAL A 915 12.55 -3.02 24.04
C VAL A 915 13.65 -1.95 24.13
N PRO A 916 14.17 -1.42 23.01
CA PRO A 916 15.16 -0.35 23.05
C PRO A 916 14.62 0.85 23.82
N ARG A 917 15.20 1.14 24.99
CA ARG A 917 14.90 2.38 25.72
C ARG A 917 15.34 3.55 24.85
N MET A 918 14.45 4.49 24.58
CA MET A 918 14.89 5.86 24.35
C MET A 918 15.48 6.35 25.69
N PRO A 919 16.77 6.74 25.76
CA PRO A 919 17.38 7.15 27.02
C PRO A 919 16.71 8.41 27.53
N SER A 920 16.63 8.54 28.86
CA SER A 920 16.27 9.82 29.48
C SER A 920 17.32 10.86 29.08
N THR A 921 16.88 12.07 28.74
CA THR A 921 17.78 13.20 28.44
C THR A 921 18.74 13.52 29.59
N SER A 922 18.39 13.13 30.83
CA SER A 922 19.23 13.30 32.01
C SER A 922 20.40 12.30 32.12
N GLU A 923 20.27 11.07 31.62
CA GLU A 923 21.31 10.03 31.79
C GLU A 923 22.53 10.26 30.89
N THR A 924 22.29 10.76 29.67
CA THR A 924 23.35 10.99 28.66
C THR A 924 24.34 12.09 29.05
N ILE A 925 24.00 12.95 30.02
CA ILE A 925 24.84 14.07 30.47
C ILE A 925 25.98 13.61 31.40
N PHE A 926 25.82 12.48 32.10
CA PHE A 926 26.73 12.08 33.19
C PHE A 926 27.85 11.11 32.83
N SER A 927 27.79 10.43 31.68
CA SER A 927 28.75 9.37 31.30
C SER A 927 29.90 9.82 30.38
N GLY A 928 29.89 11.07 29.92
CA GLY A 928 30.74 11.55 28.81
C GLY A 928 31.88 12.54 29.17
N ALA A 929 32.59 12.35 30.28
CA ALA A 929 33.60 13.32 30.75
C ALA A 929 35.06 12.78 30.74
N PRO A 930 35.90 13.09 29.73
CA PRO A 930 37.30 12.71 29.72
C PRO A 930 38.17 13.64 30.59
N HIS A 931 38.92 13.08 31.53
CA HIS A 931 39.85 13.84 32.37
C HIS A 931 41.06 14.38 31.60
N LYS A 932 41.29 15.70 31.66
CA LYS A 932 42.62 16.31 31.52
C LYS A 932 42.87 17.34 32.63
N ARG A 933 44.11 17.38 33.14
CA ARG A 933 44.57 18.37 34.14
C ARG A 933 45.02 19.68 33.44
N PRO A 934 44.98 20.83 34.14
CA PRO A 934 45.34 22.13 33.57
C PRO A 934 46.86 22.32 33.47
N GLY A 935 47.31 23.11 32.50
CA GLY A 935 48.70 23.51 32.35
C GLY A 935 48.90 24.69 31.39
N THR A 936 49.21 25.86 31.96
CA THR A 936 49.84 27.05 31.34
C THR A 936 49.23 27.67 30.06
N ALA A 937 48.96 28.97 30.12
CA ALA A 937 48.59 29.79 28.96
C ALA A 937 49.82 30.33 28.20
N SER A 938 49.66 30.67 26.93
CA SER A 938 50.25 31.89 26.33
C SER A 938 49.66 32.22 24.96
N SER A 939 49.69 33.50 24.62
CA SER A 939 49.44 34.05 23.29
C SER A 939 50.62 33.74 22.35
N GLY A 940 50.36 33.48 21.06
CA GLY A 940 51.40 33.37 20.04
C GLY A 940 50.87 33.10 18.63
N ARG A 941 51.23 33.97 17.67
CA ARG A 941 50.83 33.89 16.25
C ARG A 941 52.06 34.00 15.36
N ALA A 942 52.56 32.88 14.81
CA ALA A 942 53.62 32.88 13.79
C ALA A 942 53.66 31.58 12.95
N THR A 943 54.28 31.69 11.78
CA THR A 943 54.39 30.71 10.69
C THR A 943 55.65 29.81 10.80
N PRO A 944 55.83 28.76 9.94
CA PRO A 944 56.66 27.60 10.27
C PRO A 944 58.09 27.61 9.69
N SER A 945 58.96 26.79 10.29
CA SER A 945 60.06 26.09 9.60
C SER A 945 60.28 24.73 10.28
N GLY A 946 60.66 23.70 9.53
CA GLY A 946 60.68 22.31 10.01
C GLY A 946 62.06 21.66 10.00
N ARG A 947 62.20 20.58 10.79
CA ARG A 947 63.23 19.54 10.68
C ARG A 947 62.76 18.29 11.43
N THR A 948 62.49 17.21 10.71
CA THR A 948 62.25 15.86 11.25
C THR A 948 63.32 14.90 10.73
N THR A 949 63.62 13.85 11.50
CA THR A 949 64.76 12.96 11.26
C THR A 949 64.40 11.76 10.37
N PRO A 950 65.36 11.18 9.61
CA PRO A 950 65.04 10.17 8.59
C PRO A 950 64.44 8.85 9.12
N SER A 951 64.66 8.51 10.38
CA SER A 951 64.29 7.20 10.95
C SER A 951 62.78 6.95 10.96
N VAL A 952 61.98 7.98 11.26
CA VAL A 952 60.52 7.83 11.40
C VAL A 952 59.86 7.63 10.04
N VAL A 953 60.35 8.32 9.02
CA VAL A 953 59.80 8.26 7.65
C VAL A 953 60.00 6.86 7.04
N MET A 954 61.07 6.16 7.40
CA MET A 954 61.31 4.78 6.95
C MET A 954 60.30 3.80 7.55
N GLU A 955 60.05 3.91 8.86
CA GLU A 955 59.12 3.06 9.62
C GLU A 955 57.65 3.32 9.22
N GLU A 956 57.28 4.58 8.98
CA GLU A 956 55.98 4.95 8.40
C GLU A 956 55.79 4.40 6.98
N LEU A 957 56.85 4.39 6.16
CA LEU A 957 56.81 3.87 4.78
C LEU A 957 56.71 2.33 4.76
N GLU A 958 57.42 1.63 5.64
CA GLU A 958 57.32 0.17 5.78
C GLU A 958 55.93 -0.26 6.29
N TYR A 959 55.37 0.47 7.26
CA TYR A 959 53.99 0.28 7.72
C TYR A 959 52.97 0.54 6.59
N ALA A 960 53.13 1.62 5.83
CA ALA A 960 52.26 1.94 4.70
C ALA A 960 52.31 0.86 3.61
N ASN A 961 53.50 0.35 3.27
CA ASN A 961 53.65 -0.74 2.30
C ASN A 961 53.02 -2.06 2.78
N ALA A 962 53.14 -2.38 4.08
CA ALA A 962 52.48 -3.54 4.67
C ALA A 962 50.94 -3.44 4.62
N GLU A 963 50.38 -2.26 4.92
CA GLU A 963 48.94 -2.03 4.84
C GLU A 963 48.42 -1.99 3.40
N ILE A 964 49.19 -1.45 2.44
CA ILE A 964 48.87 -1.53 1.01
C ILE A 964 48.82 -2.99 0.54
N ALA A 965 49.77 -3.84 0.96
CA ALA A 965 49.75 -5.27 0.65
C ALA A 965 48.52 -5.97 1.27
N ARG A 966 48.18 -5.64 2.53
CA ARG A 966 47.00 -6.15 3.25
C ARG A 966 45.70 -5.79 2.53
N LEU A 967 45.54 -4.52 2.16
CA LEU A 967 44.37 -4.01 1.43
C LEU A 967 44.27 -4.60 0.01
N THR A 968 45.39 -4.83 -0.66
CA THR A 968 45.40 -5.48 -1.99
C THR A 968 44.87 -6.91 -1.91
N ALA A 969 45.32 -7.70 -0.92
CA ALA A 969 44.80 -9.04 -0.69
C ALA A 969 43.30 -9.05 -0.30
N GLU A 970 42.84 -8.07 0.47
CA GLU A 970 41.41 -7.90 0.74
C GLU A 970 40.62 -7.56 -0.54
N MET A 971 41.14 -6.68 -1.40
CA MET A 971 40.52 -6.35 -2.69
C MET A 971 40.40 -7.56 -3.62
N GLU A 972 41.40 -8.44 -3.68
CA GLU A 972 41.33 -9.69 -4.44
C GLU A 972 40.22 -10.63 -3.91
N ILE A 973 40.12 -10.78 -2.59
CA ILE A 973 39.05 -11.57 -1.94
C ILE A 973 37.67 -10.96 -2.21
N PHE A 974 37.53 -9.63 -2.19
CA PHE A 974 36.28 -8.96 -2.53
C PHE A 974 35.93 -9.07 -4.03
N ALA A 975 36.91 -9.00 -4.93
CA ALA A 975 36.70 -9.22 -6.36
C ALA A 975 36.22 -10.66 -6.66
N LEU A 976 36.80 -11.66 -5.98
CA LEU A 976 36.41 -13.06 -6.12
C LEU A 976 34.97 -13.29 -5.60
N ARG A 977 34.63 -12.72 -4.43
CA ARG A 977 33.24 -12.73 -3.90
C ARG A 977 32.25 -12.01 -4.80
N LEU A 978 32.65 -10.89 -5.42
CA LEU A 978 31.82 -10.17 -6.40
C LEU A 978 31.59 -11.02 -7.65
N SER A 979 32.59 -11.80 -8.09
CA SER A 979 32.46 -12.75 -9.19
C SER A 979 31.51 -13.91 -8.86
N GLU A 980 31.55 -14.45 -7.63
CA GLU A 980 30.57 -15.47 -7.19
C GLU A 980 29.15 -14.90 -7.16
N GLU A 981 28.96 -13.72 -6.56
CA GLU A 981 27.63 -13.16 -6.36
C GLU A 981 27.00 -12.65 -7.67
N THR A 982 27.81 -12.14 -8.61
CA THR A 982 27.34 -11.84 -9.97
C THR A 982 27.00 -13.10 -10.75
N ALA A 983 27.72 -14.21 -10.56
CA ALA A 983 27.35 -15.51 -11.14
C ALA A 983 26.03 -16.05 -10.55
N ARG A 984 25.85 -15.99 -9.22
CA ARG A 984 24.57 -16.35 -8.55
C ARG A 984 23.42 -15.49 -9.06
N ARG A 985 23.63 -14.17 -9.15
CA ARG A 985 22.65 -13.22 -9.69
C ARG A 985 22.25 -13.57 -11.12
N LYS A 986 23.22 -13.82 -12.01
CA LYS A 986 22.95 -14.18 -13.42
C LYS A 986 22.21 -15.51 -13.55
N ALA A 987 22.50 -16.48 -12.67
CA ALA A 987 21.75 -17.74 -12.60
C ALA A 987 20.31 -17.52 -12.12
N ALA A 988 20.08 -16.66 -11.13
CA ALA A 988 18.75 -16.28 -10.66
C ALA A 988 17.96 -15.53 -11.75
N GLU A 989 18.57 -14.55 -12.42
CA GLU A 989 17.96 -13.82 -13.55
C GLU A 989 17.58 -14.77 -14.70
N SER A 990 18.43 -15.76 -15.01
CA SER A 990 18.12 -16.81 -15.99
C SER A 990 16.95 -17.71 -15.54
N SER A 991 16.86 -18.02 -14.24
CA SER A 991 15.74 -18.78 -13.67
C SER A 991 14.44 -17.99 -13.61
N TRP A 992 14.49 -16.65 -13.54
CA TRP A 992 13.31 -15.80 -13.62
C TRP A 992 12.78 -15.70 -15.05
N ALA A 993 13.65 -15.51 -16.04
CA ALA A 993 13.26 -15.53 -17.46
C ALA A 993 12.56 -16.84 -17.85
N ALA A 994 13.11 -18.00 -17.44
CA ALA A 994 12.48 -19.30 -17.70
C ALA A 994 11.12 -19.51 -16.99
N VAL A 995 10.81 -18.73 -15.95
CA VAL A 995 9.48 -18.71 -15.31
C VAL A 995 8.55 -17.72 -16.01
N GLU A 996 9.08 -16.62 -16.54
CA GLU A 996 8.35 -15.63 -17.34
C GLU A 996 7.86 -16.26 -18.66
N ASP A 997 8.73 -16.97 -19.39
CA ASP A 997 8.38 -17.76 -20.59
C ASP A 997 7.23 -18.75 -20.30
N HIS A 998 7.33 -19.52 -19.20
CA HIS A 998 6.30 -20.48 -18.77
C HIS A 998 4.98 -19.80 -18.39
N MET A 999 5.00 -18.54 -17.93
CA MET A 999 3.77 -17.78 -17.65
C MET A 999 3.11 -17.27 -18.94
N VAL A 1000 3.89 -16.96 -19.98
CA VAL A 1000 3.37 -16.63 -21.32
C VAL A 1000 2.72 -17.85 -21.99
N ASP A 1001 3.36 -19.03 -21.88
CA ASP A 1001 2.78 -20.29 -22.37
C ASP A 1001 1.43 -20.60 -21.67
N LEU A 1002 1.37 -20.44 -20.34
CA LEU A 1002 0.13 -20.60 -19.57
C LEU A 1002 -0.95 -19.56 -19.93
N GLU A 1003 -0.57 -18.31 -20.20
CA GLU A 1003 -1.54 -17.30 -20.63
C GLU A 1003 -2.12 -17.66 -22.00
N GLN A 1004 -1.31 -18.20 -22.92
CA GLN A 1004 -1.79 -18.64 -24.23
C GLN A 1004 -2.69 -19.88 -24.13
N GLU A 1005 -2.37 -20.85 -23.28
CA GLU A 1005 -3.24 -22.03 -23.02
C GLU A 1005 -4.63 -21.58 -22.51
N ILE A 1006 -4.69 -20.64 -21.57
CA ILE A 1006 -5.95 -20.08 -21.04
C ILE A 1006 -6.72 -19.30 -22.12
N ARG A 1007 -6.03 -18.53 -22.97
CA ARG A 1007 -6.66 -17.80 -24.09
C ARG A 1007 -7.28 -18.76 -25.11
N ASP A 1008 -6.60 -19.86 -25.41
CA ASP A 1008 -7.09 -20.89 -26.34
C ASP A 1008 -8.30 -21.65 -25.74
N GLU A 1009 -8.29 -21.97 -24.44
CA GLU A 1009 -9.47 -22.52 -23.74
C GLU A 1009 -10.67 -21.56 -23.79
N CYS A 1010 -10.49 -20.28 -23.45
CA CYS A 1010 -11.56 -19.28 -23.51
C CYS A 1010 -12.09 -19.05 -24.94
N TYR A 1011 -11.24 -19.17 -25.96
CA TYR A 1011 -11.67 -19.09 -27.36
C TYR A 1011 -12.58 -20.28 -27.73
N LEU A 1012 -12.21 -21.50 -27.32
CA LEU A 1012 -13.00 -22.71 -27.57
C LEU A 1012 -14.35 -22.70 -26.84
N GLU A 1013 -14.41 -22.21 -25.59
CA GLU A 1013 -15.68 -22.01 -24.88
C GLU A 1013 -16.57 -20.98 -25.57
N MET A 1014 -16.00 -19.87 -26.06
CA MET A 1014 -16.74 -18.85 -26.81
C MET A 1014 -17.27 -19.40 -28.14
N GLU A 1015 -16.46 -20.14 -28.91
CA GLU A 1015 -16.88 -20.76 -30.17
C GLU A 1015 -18.04 -21.76 -29.95
N ALA A 1016 -17.93 -22.61 -28.92
CA ALA A 1016 -18.99 -23.54 -28.55
C ALA A 1016 -20.30 -22.84 -28.12
N ALA A 1017 -20.20 -21.71 -27.41
CA ALA A 1017 -21.37 -20.91 -27.01
C ALA A 1017 -22.03 -20.22 -28.22
N VAL A 1018 -21.24 -19.65 -29.14
CA VAL A 1018 -21.73 -19.04 -30.39
C VAL A 1018 -22.43 -20.09 -31.26
N ASP A 1019 -21.86 -21.30 -31.39
CA ASP A 1019 -22.47 -22.34 -32.20
C ASP A 1019 -23.72 -22.95 -31.54
N GLN A 1020 -23.81 -22.95 -30.19
CA GLN A 1020 -25.06 -23.28 -29.48
C GLN A 1020 -26.16 -22.25 -29.72
N GLU A 1021 -25.86 -20.95 -29.66
CA GLU A 1021 -26.84 -19.91 -29.99
C GLU A 1021 -27.24 -19.97 -31.47
N ARG A 1022 -26.29 -20.16 -32.39
CA ARG A 1022 -26.58 -20.33 -33.81
C ARG A 1022 -27.60 -21.45 -34.08
N ARG A 1023 -27.47 -22.58 -33.37
CA ARG A 1023 -28.43 -23.70 -33.45
C ARG A 1023 -29.82 -23.35 -32.86
N ARG A 1024 -29.89 -22.50 -31.82
CA ARG A 1024 -31.17 -21.96 -31.31
C ARG A 1024 -31.85 -21.06 -32.33
N TRP A 1025 -31.11 -20.13 -32.93
CA TRP A 1025 -31.64 -19.22 -33.95
C TRP A 1025 -32.10 -19.97 -35.21
N GLN A 1026 -31.37 -21.00 -35.65
CA GLN A 1026 -31.81 -21.87 -36.73
C GLN A 1026 -33.13 -22.58 -36.36
N ALA A 1027 -33.18 -23.29 -35.24
CA ALA A 1027 -34.39 -24.00 -34.81
C ALA A 1027 -35.60 -23.07 -34.57
N ALA A 1028 -35.38 -21.80 -34.20
CA ALA A 1028 -36.44 -20.80 -34.11
C ALA A 1028 -36.96 -20.37 -35.49
N LEU A 1029 -36.06 -20.15 -36.45
CA LEU A 1029 -36.40 -19.82 -37.84
C LEU A 1029 -37.14 -20.96 -38.54
N ASP A 1030 -36.69 -22.20 -38.35
CA ASP A 1030 -37.31 -23.40 -38.92
C ASP A 1030 -38.76 -23.55 -38.40
N ASN A 1031 -38.96 -23.38 -37.08
CA ASN A 1031 -40.30 -23.33 -36.48
C ASN A 1031 -41.17 -22.19 -37.04
N GLU A 1032 -40.60 -21.02 -37.34
CA GLU A 1032 -41.37 -19.93 -37.94
C GLU A 1032 -41.82 -20.28 -39.37
N GLN A 1033 -40.97 -20.93 -40.16
CA GLN A 1033 -41.32 -21.42 -41.49
C GLN A 1033 -42.44 -22.47 -41.44
N ASP A 1034 -42.36 -23.45 -40.55
CA ASP A 1034 -43.43 -24.45 -40.34
C ASP A 1034 -44.77 -23.80 -39.96
N ASN A 1035 -44.75 -22.79 -39.07
CA ASN A 1035 -45.96 -22.05 -38.69
C ASN A 1035 -46.52 -21.21 -39.85
N GLN A 1036 -45.66 -20.60 -40.67
CA GLN A 1036 -46.08 -19.87 -41.86
C GLN A 1036 -46.68 -20.81 -42.92
N GLN A 1037 -46.09 -21.99 -43.13
CA GLN A 1037 -46.61 -23.01 -44.05
C GLN A 1037 -47.97 -23.54 -43.60
N ALA A 1038 -48.12 -23.94 -42.33
CA ALA A 1038 -49.40 -24.41 -41.79
C ALA A 1038 -50.52 -23.35 -41.90
N HIS A 1039 -50.17 -22.05 -41.79
CA HIS A 1039 -51.10 -20.93 -41.99
C HIS A 1039 -51.43 -20.69 -43.48
N ILE A 1040 -50.52 -20.98 -44.41
CA ILE A 1040 -50.80 -21.00 -45.86
C ILE A 1040 -51.73 -22.16 -46.19
N ASP A 1041 -51.46 -23.37 -45.70
CA ASP A 1041 -52.28 -24.55 -45.94
C ASP A 1041 -53.71 -24.35 -45.41
N ALA A 1042 -53.86 -23.76 -44.21
CA ALA A 1042 -55.16 -23.41 -43.66
C ALA A 1042 -55.93 -22.38 -44.52
N LYS A 1043 -55.24 -21.43 -45.17
CA LYS A 1043 -55.86 -20.51 -46.14
C LYS A 1043 -56.27 -21.20 -47.42
N VAL A 1044 -55.43 -22.10 -47.95
CA VAL A 1044 -55.76 -22.92 -49.12
C VAL A 1044 -57.00 -23.76 -48.85
N ASP A 1045 -57.11 -24.38 -47.67
CA ASP A 1045 -58.27 -25.18 -47.30
C ASP A 1045 -59.56 -24.34 -47.15
N VAL A 1046 -59.46 -23.09 -46.67
CA VAL A 1046 -60.59 -22.13 -46.68
C VAL A 1046 -61.00 -21.76 -48.12
N VAL A 1047 -60.04 -21.54 -49.03
CA VAL A 1047 -60.33 -21.26 -50.46
C VAL A 1047 -60.95 -22.47 -51.16
N ILE A 1048 -60.51 -23.69 -50.86
CA ILE A 1048 -61.10 -24.94 -51.36
C ILE A 1048 -62.54 -25.10 -50.86
N ARG A 1049 -62.82 -24.77 -49.60
CA ARG A 1049 -64.19 -24.78 -49.05
C ARG A 1049 -65.08 -23.71 -49.69
N ALA A 1050 -64.55 -22.51 -49.92
CA ALA A 1050 -65.28 -21.43 -50.60
C ALA A 1050 -65.61 -21.79 -52.05
N THR A 1051 -64.65 -22.27 -52.83
CA THR A 1051 -64.87 -22.71 -54.22
C THR A 1051 -65.82 -23.91 -54.29
N LYS A 1052 -65.74 -24.90 -53.38
CA LYS A 1052 -66.73 -25.99 -53.30
C LYS A 1052 -68.15 -25.53 -52.91
N ALA A 1053 -68.28 -24.44 -52.16
CA ALA A 1053 -69.59 -23.83 -51.90
C ALA A 1053 -70.12 -23.07 -53.13
N GLN A 1054 -69.23 -22.43 -53.89
CA GLN A 1054 -69.55 -21.64 -55.08
C GLN A 1054 -69.84 -22.51 -56.32
N MET A 1055 -69.20 -23.68 -56.44
CA MET A 1055 -69.49 -24.72 -57.45
C MET A 1055 -70.84 -25.44 -57.26
N LYS A 1056 -71.70 -24.97 -56.34
CA LYS A 1056 -73.02 -25.56 -56.06
C LYS A 1056 -74.17 -24.90 -56.84
N GLN A 1057 -73.85 -24.13 -57.87
CA GLN A 1057 -74.75 -23.62 -58.89
C GLN A 1057 -74.22 -24.00 -60.28
N ASP A 1058 -75.12 -24.29 -61.22
CA ASP A 1058 -74.78 -24.96 -62.48
C ASP A 1058 -73.80 -24.19 -63.38
N ILE A 1059 -72.66 -24.81 -63.69
CA ILE A 1059 -71.75 -24.39 -64.75
C ILE A 1059 -71.44 -25.62 -65.62
N LYS A 1060 -71.68 -25.51 -66.93
CA LYS A 1060 -71.22 -26.51 -67.90
C LYS A 1060 -69.71 -26.43 -68.04
N VAL A 1061 -69.02 -27.53 -67.77
CA VAL A 1061 -67.63 -27.71 -68.22
C VAL A 1061 -67.66 -27.84 -69.76
N TYR A 1062 -66.82 -27.07 -70.42
CA TYR A 1062 -66.46 -27.26 -71.83
C TYR A 1062 -65.02 -27.78 -71.85
N GLU A 1063 -64.80 -28.94 -72.45
CA GLU A 1063 -63.46 -29.43 -72.74
C GLU A 1063 -63.05 -28.88 -74.11
N ASP A 1064 -61.93 -28.15 -74.17
CA ASP A 1064 -61.38 -27.60 -75.41
C ASP A 1064 -60.09 -28.36 -75.78
N PRO A 1065 -60.03 -29.08 -76.91
CA PRO A 1065 -58.99 -30.09 -77.14
C PRO A 1065 -57.80 -29.54 -77.95
N ASP A 1066 -56.97 -28.68 -77.34
CA ASP A 1066 -55.74 -28.18 -77.97
C ASP A 1066 -54.50 -29.05 -77.58
N PRO A 1067 -53.87 -29.75 -78.54
CA PRO A 1067 -52.68 -30.55 -78.26
C PRO A 1067 -51.39 -29.73 -78.09
N GLU A 1068 -51.27 -28.52 -78.66
CA GLU A 1068 -50.01 -27.76 -78.65
C GLU A 1068 -49.62 -27.32 -77.21
N LEU A 1069 -50.61 -27.15 -76.34
CA LEU A 1069 -50.39 -26.85 -74.92
C LEU A 1069 -49.72 -27.99 -74.14
N ARG A 1070 -49.83 -29.26 -74.58
CA ARG A 1070 -49.16 -30.38 -73.91
C ARG A 1070 -47.68 -30.41 -74.22
N ASP A 1071 -47.31 -30.30 -75.49
CA ASP A 1071 -45.90 -30.26 -75.92
C ASP A 1071 -45.16 -29.08 -75.24
N ARG A 1072 -45.86 -27.96 -75.01
CA ARG A 1072 -45.31 -26.80 -74.29
C ARG A 1072 -45.11 -27.02 -72.79
N VAL A 1073 -45.94 -27.84 -72.13
CA VAL A 1073 -45.71 -28.26 -70.73
C VAL A 1073 -44.52 -29.22 -70.66
N ASP A 1074 -44.50 -30.21 -71.54
CA ASP A 1074 -43.41 -31.18 -71.72
C ASP A 1074 -42.04 -30.50 -71.97
N GLU A 1075 -42.01 -29.39 -72.71
CA GLU A 1075 -40.82 -28.57 -72.92
C GLU A 1075 -40.38 -27.82 -71.64
N LEU A 1076 -41.31 -27.22 -70.92
CA LEU A 1076 -41.05 -26.50 -69.66
C LEU A 1076 -40.62 -27.43 -68.51
N GLU A 1077 -41.08 -28.69 -68.49
CA GLU A 1077 -40.60 -29.68 -67.51
C GLU A 1077 -39.14 -30.09 -67.78
N ARG A 1078 -38.76 -30.33 -69.05
CA ARG A 1078 -37.37 -30.59 -69.44
C ARG A 1078 -36.44 -29.41 -69.18
N GLU A 1079 -36.92 -28.18 -69.37
CA GLU A 1079 -36.14 -26.98 -69.01
C GLU A 1079 -35.93 -26.89 -67.49
N ASN A 1080 -36.95 -27.20 -66.69
CA ASN A 1080 -36.83 -27.26 -65.22
C ASN A 1080 -35.83 -28.33 -64.74
N GLU A 1081 -35.82 -29.52 -65.34
CA GLU A 1081 -34.82 -30.56 -65.01
C GLU A 1081 -33.38 -30.08 -65.32
N MET A 1082 -33.16 -29.48 -66.51
CA MET A 1082 -31.86 -28.91 -66.86
C MET A 1082 -31.44 -27.77 -65.92
N LEU A 1083 -32.37 -26.93 -65.46
CA LEU A 1083 -32.08 -25.87 -64.50
C LEU A 1083 -31.71 -26.43 -63.12
N ARG A 1084 -32.42 -27.45 -62.63
CA ARG A 1084 -32.10 -28.15 -61.37
C ARG A 1084 -30.71 -28.80 -61.43
N ALA A 1085 -30.40 -29.53 -62.51
CA ALA A 1085 -29.09 -30.16 -62.69
C ALA A 1085 -27.94 -29.14 -62.75
N LYS A 1086 -28.16 -27.97 -63.39
CA LYS A 1086 -27.18 -26.86 -63.40
C LYS A 1086 -26.99 -26.25 -62.01
N LEU A 1087 -28.05 -26.18 -61.20
CA LEU A 1087 -27.99 -25.62 -59.84
C LEU A 1087 -27.18 -26.53 -58.92
N GLU A 1088 -27.47 -27.84 -58.92
CA GLU A 1088 -26.75 -28.85 -58.14
C GLU A 1088 -25.26 -28.96 -58.53
N ALA A 1089 -24.95 -28.87 -59.84
CA ALA A 1089 -23.57 -28.82 -60.31
C ALA A 1089 -22.81 -27.60 -59.78
N LYS A 1090 -23.48 -26.44 -59.70
CA LYS A 1090 -22.91 -25.18 -59.21
C LYS A 1090 -22.67 -25.21 -57.70
N GLU A 1091 -23.56 -25.85 -56.93
CA GLU A 1091 -23.40 -26.04 -55.48
C GLU A 1091 -22.21 -26.95 -55.14
N ARG A 1092 -22.02 -28.03 -55.91
CA ARG A 1092 -20.82 -28.88 -55.81
C ARG A 1092 -19.54 -28.10 -56.12
N GLU A 1093 -19.60 -27.14 -57.05
CA GLU A 1093 -18.46 -26.26 -57.37
C GLU A 1093 -18.13 -25.30 -56.22
N THR A 1094 -19.11 -24.69 -55.55
CA THR A 1094 -18.86 -23.87 -54.35
C THR A 1094 -18.35 -24.69 -53.17
N GLN A 1095 -18.80 -25.94 -53.00
CA GLN A 1095 -18.27 -26.85 -51.97
C GLN A 1095 -16.82 -27.30 -52.24
N GLN A 1096 -16.39 -27.39 -53.51
CA GLN A 1096 -14.98 -27.67 -53.83
C GLN A 1096 -14.08 -26.43 -53.65
N ARG A 1097 -14.60 -25.22 -53.91
CA ARG A 1097 -13.85 -23.96 -53.76
C ARG A 1097 -13.58 -23.55 -52.30
N SER A 1098 -14.28 -24.10 -51.32
CA SER A 1098 -14.06 -23.82 -49.89
C SER A 1098 -12.96 -24.65 -49.22
N ALA A 1099 -12.39 -25.65 -49.91
CA ALA A 1099 -11.36 -26.54 -49.38
C ALA A 1099 -9.96 -26.18 -49.89
N SER A 1100 -9.24 -25.31 -49.16
CA SER A 1100 -7.80 -25.03 -49.40
C SER A 1100 -7.02 -25.00 -48.07
N PRO A 1101 -5.78 -25.54 -47.98
CA PRO A 1101 -5.26 -26.01 -46.69
C PRO A 1101 -4.10 -25.18 -46.10
N VAL A 1102 -4.17 -24.85 -44.80
CA VAL A 1102 -3.04 -24.27 -44.05
C VAL A 1102 -2.79 -25.01 -42.74
N LYS A 1103 -1.64 -25.71 -42.68
CA LYS A 1103 -0.86 -26.13 -41.50
C LYS A 1103 -1.59 -26.76 -40.29
N LYS A 1104 -1.55 -28.10 -40.23
CA LYS A 1104 -1.41 -28.81 -38.95
C LYS A 1104 -0.02 -28.52 -38.36
N MET A 1105 0.10 -28.25 -37.05
CA MET A 1105 1.40 -28.25 -36.37
C MET A 1105 1.39 -28.96 -35.01
N ARG A 1106 1.79 -30.24 -35.06
CA ARG A 1106 2.62 -30.96 -34.08
C ARG A 1106 2.38 -30.68 -32.57
N ILE A 1107 1.39 -31.35 -31.98
CA ILE A 1107 1.38 -31.64 -30.53
C ILE A 1107 2.63 -32.46 -30.17
N LEU A 1108 3.43 -31.97 -29.24
CA LEU A 1108 4.54 -32.72 -28.64
C LEU A 1108 4.02 -33.51 -27.42
N LYS A 1109 4.17 -34.84 -27.45
CA LYS A 1109 3.83 -35.69 -26.30
C LYS A 1109 4.85 -35.50 -25.19
N SER A 1110 4.37 -35.47 -23.94
CA SER A 1110 5.20 -35.48 -22.74
C SER A 1110 6.15 -36.69 -22.74
N LYS A 1111 7.45 -36.43 -22.52
CA LYS A 1111 8.47 -37.47 -22.46
C LYS A 1111 8.70 -37.88 -21.00
N LYS A 1112 8.59 -39.18 -20.73
CA LYS A 1112 8.78 -39.76 -19.40
C LYS A 1112 10.27 -39.75 -19.01
N TRP A 1113 10.54 -39.70 -17.71
CA TRP A 1113 11.88 -39.81 -17.12
C TRP A 1113 12.32 -41.28 -17.07
N GLU A 1114 13.55 -41.59 -17.51
CA GLU A 1114 14.20 -42.91 -17.40
C GLU A 1114 15.69 -42.72 -17.04
N ASP A 1115 16.33 -43.75 -16.49
CA ASP A 1115 17.57 -43.64 -15.69
C ASP A 1115 18.87 -43.41 -16.48
N PRO A 1116 19.90 -42.78 -15.85
CA PRO A 1116 21.16 -42.42 -16.48
C PRO A 1116 22.22 -43.55 -16.46
N GLU A 1117 21.89 -44.76 -16.93
CA GLU A 1117 22.87 -45.85 -17.13
C GLU A 1117 22.84 -46.44 -18.55
N ARG A 1118 23.54 -45.78 -19.50
CA ARG A 1118 24.32 -46.37 -20.61
C ARG A 1118 24.79 -45.31 -21.62
N ALA A 1119 26.06 -44.90 -21.50
CA ALA A 1119 26.73 -44.06 -22.49
C ALA A 1119 28.24 -44.41 -22.58
N MET A 1120 28.55 -45.61 -23.06
CA MET A 1120 29.93 -46.05 -23.35
C MET A 1120 29.96 -46.99 -24.57
N GLY A 1121 30.74 -46.61 -25.59
CA GLY A 1121 31.07 -47.43 -26.77
C GLY A 1121 30.26 -47.13 -28.04
N GLY A 1122 30.93 -47.16 -29.21
CA GLY A 1122 30.27 -47.20 -30.53
C GLY A 1122 30.65 -46.10 -31.55
N LEU A 1123 31.94 -45.94 -31.89
CA LEU A 1123 32.38 -45.21 -33.10
C LEU A 1123 32.85 -46.21 -34.17
N SER A 1124 32.19 -46.24 -35.34
CA SER A 1124 32.57 -46.96 -36.57
C SER A 1124 31.56 -46.59 -37.69
N ILE A 1125 31.96 -46.02 -38.86
CA ILE A 1125 32.37 -46.74 -40.11
C ILE A 1125 31.13 -47.34 -40.83
N ASP A 1126 30.81 -47.09 -42.12
CA ASP A 1126 31.45 -46.33 -43.23
C ASP A 1126 30.37 -45.80 -44.23
N ASP A 1127 30.80 -45.05 -45.27
CA ASP A 1127 30.29 -44.85 -46.67
C ASP A 1127 28.79 -45.10 -47.03
N GLU A 1128 28.12 -44.35 -47.94
CA GLU A 1128 28.56 -43.56 -49.11
C GLU A 1128 28.10 -42.08 -49.14
#